data_AF-A0A432ETY4-F1
#
_entry.id   AF-A0A432ETY4-F1
#
_cell.length_a   1.000
_cell.length_b   1.000
_cell.length_c   1.000
_cell.angle_alpha   90.00
_cell.angle_beta   90.00
_cell.angle_gamma   90.00
#
_symmetry.space_group_name_H-M   'P 1'
#
loop_
_entity.id
_entity.type
_entity.pdbx_description
1 polymer ?
#
loop_
_entity_poly.entity_id
_entity_poly.type
_entity_poly.pdbx_seq_one_letter_code
_entity_poly.pdbx_strand_id
1 'polypeptide(L)'
;EIFGHNLTNQNLQPLATLVSLEKLSIDFARDKSSISDASVLSSLTNLESLTLVRTSIKDVNFLTNSTKLKNVVLSDNNIRDISGIANVSANIGIEGESISGDKLDLSYNRIKDVSPIANINHSARVDLSHNRIEDASSILPWTGDLDLKYNCVVGLDDTQTENCSVFDDRDPELMQMGSGSGAGFSKGSLEITIPTLTDGGKTAITSSLVGPTGNYSNRMATVTFSSACIDAGKATVTGPIKSNTGIATVEYTVKGCLGKDEVTAKTTIDGHSFSAKSTITVVPAAIGSMAFVSSTPSSIGIRGIGLNETSTVKFIIKDKQGKPVRNRKVNFSLNTTAGGITLDPPSALSDDDGSVETTVQSGSVATTVRVMAEVEEEKTIKTQSSGLIISTGIADQDSFSLSAEVLNPEALNRDGVAVAITARAADHFNNPVPDGSAIYFTTEGGVIDAECLTTKGACSVEWRSSNPRPSNGRVTILATMLGEESFVDSTGNGFLDDAPDKFTDTAEAFLDKNENGIFDEGEDELKDFNQNGEWDDKDGEYNGLLCSTVNNDNKCSSNKNIYVRDDLVMIMSGPASNIKLSKDGSEVTELDATSGYVGAVISIADRNGQPVPVGSKIEISMKGGGSILSESSITVPSTNYNGLLSYGLSIEGAELDAGKQAFLSIKVTTPSGIITGKQYLVKMPIKVAESAG
;
A
#
# COMPACT_ATOMS: atom_id res chain seq x y z
N GLU A 1 -38.53 -66.61 24.48
CA GLU A 1 -37.87 -66.09 23.27
C GLU A 1 -38.22 -64.61 23.13
N ILE A 2 -37.25 -63.78 22.77
CA ILE A 2 -37.42 -62.36 22.51
C ILE A 2 -37.04 -62.12 21.06
N PHE A 3 -38.03 -61.79 20.24
CA PHE A 3 -37.84 -61.34 18.86
C PHE A 3 -38.20 -59.86 18.81
N GLY A 4 -37.28 -59.01 18.37
CA GLY A 4 -37.53 -57.58 18.29
C GLY A 4 -36.56 -56.90 17.35
N HIS A 5 -36.96 -55.79 16.74
CA HIS A 5 -36.03 -54.89 16.07
C HIS A 5 -35.60 -53.80 17.07
N ASN A 6 -34.32 -53.43 17.07
CA ASN A 6 -33.82 -52.23 17.76
C ASN A 6 -33.82 -52.29 19.31
N LEU A 7 -33.52 -53.45 19.91
CA LEU A 7 -33.30 -53.57 21.36
C LEU A 7 -31.94 -53.00 21.78
N THR A 8 -31.90 -52.41 22.97
CA THR A 8 -30.71 -51.82 23.62
C THR A 8 -30.43 -52.51 24.97
N ASN A 9 -29.26 -52.25 25.58
CA ASN A 9 -28.91 -52.78 26.91
C ASN A 9 -29.98 -52.48 27.99
N GLN A 10 -30.68 -51.34 27.90
CA GLN A 10 -31.74 -50.98 28.86
C GLN A 10 -32.94 -51.94 28.80
N ASN A 11 -33.21 -52.52 27.63
CA ASN A 11 -34.31 -53.45 27.46
C ASN A 11 -34.05 -54.81 28.12
N LEU A 12 -32.80 -55.14 28.46
CA LEU A 12 -32.45 -56.37 29.16
C LEU A 12 -32.58 -56.26 30.68
N GLN A 13 -32.69 -55.05 31.25
CA GLN A 13 -32.74 -54.82 32.70
C GLN A 13 -33.82 -55.64 33.44
N PRO A 14 -35.06 -55.76 32.92
CA PRO A 14 -36.11 -56.53 33.60
C PRO A 14 -35.78 -58.03 33.74
N LEU A 15 -34.91 -58.58 32.88
CA LEU A 15 -34.56 -59.99 32.90
C LEU A 15 -33.85 -60.40 34.19
N ALA A 16 -33.18 -59.49 34.88
CA ALA A 16 -32.46 -59.80 36.12
C ALA A 16 -33.37 -60.36 37.23
N THR A 17 -34.68 -60.14 37.13
CA THR A 17 -35.68 -60.61 38.11
C THR A 17 -36.15 -62.04 37.86
N LEU A 18 -35.90 -62.59 36.68
CA LEU A 18 -36.39 -63.91 36.25
C LEU A 18 -35.42 -65.04 36.65
N VAL A 19 -34.99 -65.08 37.91
CA VAL A 19 -33.92 -65.98 38.39
C VAL A 19 -34.21 -67.49 38.25
N SER A 20 -35.47 -67.87 38.02
CA SER A 20 -35.89 -69.25 37.74
C SER A 20 -35.89 -69.61 36.24
N LEU A 21 -35.46 -68.70 35.37
CA LEU A 21 -35.47 -68.92 33.92
C LEU A 21 -34.42 -69.97 33.52
N GLU A 22 -34.87 -70.99 32.78
CA GLU A 22 -34.01 -72.09 32.32
C GLU A 22 -33.57 -71.92 30.85
N LYS A 23 -34.34 -71.20 30.04
CA LYS A 23 -34.05 -70.97 28.61
C LYS A 23 -34.25 -69.51 28.25
N LEU A 24 -33.23 -68.89 27.68
CA LEU A 24 -33.29 -67.54 27.12
C LEU A 24 -32.79 -67.56 25.69
N SER A 25 -33.57 -66.99 24.78
CA SER A 25 -33.19 -66.82 23.39
C SER A 25 -33.56 -65.42 22.91
N ILE A 26 -32.54 -64.71 22.41
CA ILE A 26 -32.60 -63.40 21.79
C ILE A 26 -31.86 -63.51 20.45
N ASP A 27 -32.61 -63.45 19.35
CA ASP A 27 -32.07 -63.57 17.99
C ASP A 27 -32.70 -62.49 17.09
N PHE A 28 -31.86 -61.76 16.37
CA PHE A 28 -32.25 -60.62 15.55
C PHE A 28 -32.24 -60.95 14.06
N ALA A 29 -33.33 -61.55 13.54
CA ALA A 29 -33.50 -62.08 12.18
C ALA A 29 -32.87 -61.32 10.99
N ARG A 30 -32.69 -59.98 11.02
CA ARG A 30 -32.15 -59.20 9.89
C ARG A 30 -31.20 -58.04 10.24
N ASP A 31 -31.19 -57.55 11.48
CA ASP A 31 -30.42 -56.36 11.88
C ASP A 31 -29.57 -56.64 13.13
N LYS A 32 -28.34 -56.14 13.21
CA LYS A 32 -27.56 -56.20 14.45
C LYS A 32 -28.18 -55.28 15.51
N SER A 33 -28.40 -55.79 16.72
CA SER A 33 -28.83 -54.95 17.84
C SER A 33 -27.69 -54.12 18.42
N SER A 34 -28.03 -53.04 19.13
CA SER A 34 -27.06 -52.23 19.88
C SER A 34 -26.79 -52.79 21.28
N ILE A 35 -27.11 -54.06 21.53
CA ILE A 35 -26.84 -54.71 22.80
C ILE A 35 -25.36 -55.06 22.85
N SER A 36 -24.59 -54.39 23.72
CA SER A 36 -23.15 -54.63 23.87
C SER A 36 -22.76 -55.08 25.28
N ASP A 37 -23.68 -55.01 26.23
CA ASP A 37 -23.47 -55.36 27.64
C ASP A 37 -24.60 -56.29 28.10
N ALA A 38 -24.24 -57.55 28.36
CA ALA A 38 -25.15 -58.57 28.86
C ALA A 38 -24.91 -58.90 30.35
N SER A 39 -24.23 -58.03 31.10
CA SER A 39 -23.94 -58.19 32.53
C SER A 39 -25.18 -58.48 33.38
N VAL A 40 -26.34 -57.95 33.00
CA VAL A 40 -27.63 -58.22 33.66
C VAL A 40 -27.99 -59.70 33.73
N LEU A 41 -27.54 -60.50 32.75
CA LEU A 41 -27.80 -61.93 32.69
C LEU A 41 -27.02 -62.75 33.74
N SER A 42 -26.03 -62.15 34.40
CA SER A 42 -25.23 -62.80 35.46
C SER A 42 -26.06 -63.30 36.65
N SER A 43 -27.26 -62.75 36.84
CA SER A 43 -28.22 -63.15 37.87
C SER A 43 -29.01 -64.42 37.52
N LEU A 44 -29.02 -64.85 36.25
CA LEU A 44 -29.81 -65.96 35.73
C LEU A 44 -29.09 -67.31 35.87
N THR A 45 -28.73 -67.68 37.10
CA THR A 45 -27.88 -68.84 37.39
C THR A 45 -28.52 -70.20 37.11
N ASN A 46 -29.83 -70.24 36.85
CA ASN A 46 -30.56 -71.46 36.49
C ASN A 46 -30.64 -71.73 34.98
N LEU A 47 -30.04 -70.89 34.13
CA LEU A 47 -30.08 -71.10 32.69
C LEU A 47 -29.39 -72.41 32.28
N GLU A 48 -30.11 -73.20 31.49
CA GLU A 48 -29.61 -74.40 30.81
C GLU A 48 -29.34 -74.13 29.31
N SER A 49 -30.03 -73.17 28.70
CA SER A 49 -29.85 -72.80 27.29
C SER A 49 -29.86 -71.28 27.11
N LEU A 50 -28.82 -70.77 26.44
CA LEU A 50 -28.69 -69.35 26.12
C LEU A 50 -28.41 -69.14 24.63
N THR A 51 -29.20 -68.27 23.99
CA THR A 51 -28.98 -67.80 22.63
C THR A 51 -28.96 -66.27 22.62
N LEU A 52 -27.86 -65.67 22.20
CA LEU A 52 -27.68 -64.22 21.96
C LEU A 52 -26.97 -64.04 20.61
N VAL A 53 -27.74 -64.03 19.52
CA VAL A 53 -27.20 -63.94 18.16
C VAL A 53 -27.37 -62.54 17.61
N ARG A 54 -26.40 -62.02 16.85
CA ARG A 54 -26.47 -60.69 16.22
C ARG A 54 -26.63 -59.55 17.21
N THR A 55 -25.82 -59.60 18.25
CA THR A 55 -25.64 -58.48 19.17
C THR A 55 -24.24 -57.89 19.00
N SER A 56 -23.89 -56.92 19.83
CA SER A 56 -22.61 -56.22 19.81
C SER A 56 -21.75 -56.55 21.05
N ILE A 57 -22.03 -57.68 21.72
CA ILE A 57 -21.33 -58.16 22.92
C ILE A 57 -19.86 -58.41 22.62
N LYS A 58 -18.97 -58.03 23.55
CA LYS A 58 -17.51 -58.11 23.40
C LYS A 58 -16.81 -59.15 24.29
N ASP A 59 -17.49 -59.59 25.35
CA ASP A 59 -17.01 -60.58 26.31
C ASP A 59 -18.17 -61.39 26.89
N VAL A 60 -17.85 -62.53 27.49
CA VAL A 60 -18.83 -63.47 28.04
C VAL A 60 -18.75 -63.59 29.57
N ASN A 61 -18.23 -62.56 30.25
CA ASN A 61 -18.00 -62.61 31.70
C ASN A 61 -19.29 -62.82 32.51
N PHE A 62 -20.44 -62.45 31.96
CA PHE A 62 -21.75 -62.70 32.56
C PHE A 62 -22.09 -64.19 32.70
N LEU A 63 -21.40 -65.10 32.01
CA LEU A 63 -21.60 -66.55 32.11
C LEU A 63 -20.94 -67.19 33.33
N THR A 64 -20.04 -66.48 34.03
CA THR A 64 -19.16 -67.02 35.08
C THR A 64 -19.90 -67.84 36.16
N ASN A 65 -21.16 -67.49 36.48
CA ASN A 65 -21.97 -68.13 37.52
C ASN A 65 -23.08 -69.05 36.96
N SER A 66 -23.22 -69.18 35.64
CA SER A 66 -24.31 -69.91 34.97
C SER A 66 -23.97 -71.40 34.82
N THR A 67 -23.63 -72.06 35.93
CA THR A 67 -23.06 -73.41 35.94
C THR A 67 -23.99 -74.49 35.39
N LYS A 68 -25.28 -74.21 35.18
CA LYS A 68 -26.23 -75.18 34.59
C LYS A 68 -26.29 -75.16 33.05
N LEU A 69 -25.54 -74.28 32.39
CA LEU A 69 -25.58 -74.14 30.94
C LEU A 69 -25.11 -75.41 30.22
N LYS A 70 -25.95 -75.87 29.29
CA LYS A 70 -25.72 -77.04 28.43
C LYS A 70 -25.59 -76.65 26.96
N ASN A 71 -26.27 -75.58 26.53
CA ASN A 71 -26.23 -75.04 25.17
C ASN A 71 -25.97 -73.52 25.21
N VAL A 72 -24.99 -73.05 24.44
CA VAL A 72 -24.60 -71.63 24.36
C VAL A 72 -24.42 -71.24 22.90
N VAL A 73 -25.26 -70.32 22.41
CA VAL A 73 -25.21 -69.81 21.04
C VAL A 73 -25.00 -68.30 21.10
N LEU A 74 -23.81 -67.85 20.71
CA LEU A 74 -23.37 -66.45 20.76
C LEU A 74 -22.78 -66.01 19.40
N SER A 75 -23.31 -66.54 18.30
CA SER A 75 -22.84 -66.22 16.96
C SER A 75 -23.15 -64.79 16.51
N ASP A 76 -22.31 -64.28 15.60
CA ASP A 76 -22.40 -62.95 15.00
C ASP A 76 -22.39 -61.82 16.04
N ASN A 77 -21.38 -61.83 16.92
CA ASN A 77 -21.12 -60.82 17.94
C ASN A 77 -19.74 -60.17 17.73
N ASN A 78 -19.19 -59.49 18.74
CA ASN A 78 -17.84 -58.91 18.73
C ASN A 78 -16.96 -59.53 19.82
N ILE A 79 -17.22 -60.78 20.21
CA ILE A 79 -16.56 -61.43 21.34
C ILE A 79 -15.08 -61.65 21.04
N ARG A 80 -14.21 -61.20 21.94
CA ARG A 80 -12.76 -61.44 21.91
C ARG A 80 -12.30 -62.34 23.05
N ASP A 81 -12.90 -62.14 24.22
CA ASP A 81 -12.56 -62.83 25.46
C ASP A 81 -13.67 -63.82 25.83
N ILE A 82 -13.32 -65.11 25.82
CA ILE A 82 -14.20 -66.22 26.19
C ILE A 82 -13.86 -66.84 27.55
N SER A 83 -13.03 -66.19 28.36
CA SER A 83 -12.61 -66.70 29.68
C SER A 83 -13.79 -67.04 30.60
N GLY A 84 -14.89 -66.27 30.52
CA GLY A 84 -16.14 -66.54 31.24
C GLY A 84 -16.80 -67.91 30.94
N ILE A 85 -16.45 -68.56 29.82
CA ILE A 85 -16.93 -69.91 29.49
C ILE A 85 -16.22 -71.00 30.30
N ALA A 86 -15.01 -70.75 30.81
CA ALA A 86 -14.21 -71.76 31.51
C ALA A 86 -14.97 -72.43 32.68
N ASN A 87 -15.79 -71.66 33.42
CA ASN A 87 -16.56 -72.16 34.56
C ASN A 87 -17.83 -72.93 34.19
N VAL A 88 -18.30 -72.82 32.94
CA VAL A 88 -19.48 -73.54 32.43
C VAL A 88 -19.09 -74.67 31.45
N SER A 89 -17.83 -74.70 31.02
CA SER A 89 -17.28 -75.62 30.04
C SER A 89 -17.61 -77.10 30.32
N ALA A 90 -17.56 -77.52 31.59
CA ALA A 90 -17.82 -78.92 31.99
C ALA A 90 -19.25 -79.42 31.71
N ASN A 91 -20.24 -78.53 31.61
CA ASN A 91 -21.65 -78.89 31.41
C ASN A 91 -22.14 -78.67 29.97
N ILE A 92 -21.37 -77.92 29.16
CA ILE A 92 -21.65 -77.71 27.74
C ILE A 92 -21.48 -79.05 27.00
N GLY A 93 -22.50 -79.43 26.23
CA GLY A 93 -22.48 -80.68 25.45
C GLY A 93 -23.06 -81.91 26.14
N ILE A 94 -23.63 -81.79 27.34
CA ILE A 94 -24.43 -82.84 28.00
C ILE A 94 -25.89 -82.78 27.45
N GLU A 95 -26.61 -83.91 27.49
CA GLU A 95 -28.00 -84.08 27.04
C GLU A 95 -28.87 -82.80 27.16
N GLY A 96 -29.48 -82.37 26.04
CA GLY A 96 -30.37 -81.21 25.98
C GLY A 96 -30.78 -80.86 24.55
N GLU A 97 -31.98 -80.33 24.37
CA GLU A 97 -32.44 -79.80 23.08
C GLU A 97 -31.71 -78.48 22.79
N SER A 98 -30.91 -78.43 21.71
CA SER A 98 -30.37 -77.18 21.16
C SER A 98 -31.25 -76.72 20.01
N ILE A 99 -31.49 -75.41 19.91
CA ILE A 99 -32.30 -74.81 18.85
C ILE A 99 -31.51 -74.78 17.52
N SER A 100 -30.18 -74.63 17.55
CA SER A 100 -29.31 -74.60 16.37
C SER A 100 -28.70 -75.96 16.01
N GLY A 101 -28.82 -76.96 16.89
CA GLY A 101 -28.13 -78.24 16.76
C GLY A 101 -26.67 -78.22 17.23
N ASP A 102 -26.05 -77.04 17.32
CA ASP A 102 -24.73 -76.83 17.93
C ASP A 102 -24.86 -76.69 19.45
N LYS A 103 -23.87 -77.21 20.19
CA LYS A 103 -23.82 -77.14 21.66
C LYS A 103 -23.10 -75.89 22.13
N LEU A 104 -22.09 -75.46 21.38
CA LEU A 104 -21.43 -74.18 21.53
C LEU A 104 -21.23 -73.56 20.14
N ASP A 105 -21.97 -72.50 19.85
CA ASP A 105 -21.78 -71.72 18.63
C ASP A 105 -21.20 -70.35 19.00
N LEU A 106 -19.95 -70.14 18.62
CA LEU A 106 -19.19 -68.91 18.80
C LEU A 106 -18.77 -68.33 17.44
N SER A 107 -19.40 -68.76 16.35
CA SER A 107 -19.05 -68.34 15.00
C SER A 107 -19.23 -66.83 14.79
N TYR A 108 -18.55 -66.26 13.79
CA TYR A 108 -18.65 -64.82 13.45
C TYR A 108 -18.35 -63.92 14.66
N ASN A 109 -17.22 -64.16 15.31
CA ASN A 109 -16.71 -63.35 16.43
C ASN A 109 -15.27 -62.90 16.15
N ARG A 110 -14.52 -62.52 17.20
CA ARG A 110 -13.15 -62.01 17.10
C ARG A 110 -12.20 -62.78 18.04
N ILE A 111 -12.50 -64.05 18.32
CA ILE A 111 -11.79 -64.87 19.29
C ILE A 111 -10.42 -65.26 18.75
N LYS A 112 -9.39 -65.14 19.60
CA LYS A 112 -8.03 -65.63 19.30
C LYS A 112 -7.63 -66.83 20.16
N ASP A 113 -7.95 -66.77 21.44
CA ASP A 113 -7.59 -67.77 22.43
C ASP A 113 -8.78 -68.70 22.71
N VAL A 114 -8.60 -69.99 22.40
CA VAL A 114 -9.59 -71.04 22.66
C VAL A 114 -9.28 -71.91 23.87
N SER A 115 -8.22 -71.60 24.63
CA SER A 115 -7.88 -72.34 25.84
C SER A 115 -9.00 -72.39 26.90
N PRO A 116 -9.90 -71.37 27.04
CA PRO A 116 -10.99 -71.44 28.02
C PRO A 116 -12.00 -72.57 27.77
N ILE A 117 -12.04 -73.15 26.57
CA ILE A 117 -12.95 -74.25 26.21
C ILE A 117 -12.26 -75.61 26.14
N ALA A 118 -10.99 -75.71 26.57
CA ALA A 118 -10.21 -76.96 26.55
C ALA A 118 -10.88 -78.14 27.27
N ASN A 119 -11.67 -77.86 28.33
CA ASN A 119 -12.28 -78.87 29.20
C ASN A 119 -13.76 -79.18 28.86
N ILE A 120 -14.28 -78.67 27.73
CA ILE A 120 -15.62 -79.06 27.26
C ILE A 120 -15.61 -80.56 26.90
N ASN A 121 -16.76 -81.22 26.92
CA ASN A 121 -16.89 -82.57 26.38
C ASN A 121 -16.52 -82.58 24.88
N HIS A 122 -15.38 -83.18 24.52
CA HIS A 122 -14.84 -83.23 23.14
C HIS A 122 -15.68 -84.07 22.16
N SER A 123 -16.83 -84.61 22.58
CA SER A 123 -17.86 -85.19 21.69
C SER A 123 -18.97 -84.20 21.30
N ALA A 124 -18.94 -82.98 21.83
CA ALA A 124 -19.91 -81.93 21.53
C ALA A 124 -19.70 -81.32 20.13
N ARG A 125 -20.78 -80.78 19.56
CA ARG A 125 -20.75 -79.98 18.32
C ARG A 125 -20.40 -78.53 18.64
N VAL A 126 -19.30 -78.03 18.11
CA VAL A 126 -18.74 -76.70 18.37
C VAL A 126 -18.47 -75.98 17.05
N ASP A 127 -19.05 -74.80 16.87
CA ASP A 127 -18.77 -73.92 15.73
C ASP A 127 -17.93 -72.72 16.20
N LEU A 128 -16.69 -72.66 15.70
CA LEU A 128 -15.74 -71.56 15.92
C LEU A 128 -15.42 -70.85 14.61
N SER A 129 -16.18 -71.09 13.54
CA SER A 129 -15.90 -70.52 12.23
C SER A 129 -15.97 -68.99 12.23
N HIS A 130 -15.28 -68.34 11.29
CA HIS A 130 -15.23 -66.86 11.20
C HIS A 130 -14.79 -66.18 12.50
N ASN A 131 -13.64 -66.61 13.04
CA ASN A 131 -12.98 -66.00 14.19
C ASN A 131 -11.55 -65.56 13.80
N ARG A 132 -10.67 -65.36 14.79
CA ARG A 132 -9.25 -64.97 14.60
C ARG A 132 -8.30 -65.96 15.26
N ILE A 133 -8.69 -67.23 15.35
CA ILE A 133 -7.93 -68.26 16.08
C ILE A 133 -6.68 -68.58 15.28
N GLU A 134 -5.52 -68.44 15.90
CA GLU A 134 -4.21 -68.75 15.30
C GLU A 134 -3.64 -70.08 15.81
N ASP A 135 -4.02 -70.48 17.03
CA ASP A 135 -3.61 -71.70 17.69
C ASP A 135 -4.81 -72.39 18.35
N ALA A 136 -5.14 -73.59 17.87
CA ALA A 136 -6.21 -74.43 18.42
C ALA A 136 -5.67 -75.65 19.19
N SER A 137 -4.36 -75.72 19.46
CA SER A 137 -3.72 -76.87 20.10
C SER A 137 -4.32 -77.23 21.46
N SER A 138 -4.85 -76.24 22.18
CA SER A 138 -5.46 -76.42 23.51
C SER A 138 -6.77 -77.21 23.51
N ILE A 139 -7.44 -77.36 22.36
CA ILE A 139 -8.72 -78.08 22.23
C ILE A 139 -8.59 -79.33 21.35
N LEU A 140 -7.41 -79.65 20.84
CA LEU A 140 -7.18 -80.79 19.95
C LEU A 140 -6.48 -81.95 20.68
N PRO A 141 -6.77 -83.23 20.32
CA PRO A 141 -7.69 -83.66 19.26
C PRO A 141 -9.17 -83.58 19.69
N TRP A 142 -10.03 -83.10 18.81
CA TRP A 142 -11.49 -83.07 19.03
C TRP A 142 -12.14 -84.33 18.42
N THR A 143 -13.11 -84.94 19.12
CA THR A 143 -13.75 -86.20 18.68
C THR A 143 -15.17 -86.02 18.14
N GLY A 144 -15.80 -84.85 18.39
CA GLY A 144 -17.10 -84.46 17.87
C GLY A 144 -17.00 -83.64 16.57
N ASP A 145 -18.05 -82.90 16.27
CA ASP A 145 -18.10 -81.98 15.13
C ASP A 145 -17.53 -80.62 15.53
N LEU A 146 -16.39 -80.24 14.94
CA LEU A 146 -15.68 -78.99 15.20
C LEU A 146 -15.50 -78.25 13.87
N ASP A 147 -16.09 -77.06 13.75
CA ASP A 147 -15.89 -76.18 12.60
C ASP A 147 -14.91 -75.05 12.96
N LEU A 148 -13.75 -75.05 12.29
CA LEU A 148 -12.71 -74.03 12.42
C LEU A 148 -12.54 -73.19 11.16
N LYS A 149 -13.44 -73.28 10.17
CA LYS A 149 -13.31 -72.57 8.90
C LYS A 149 -13.21 -71.06 9.08
N TYR A 150 -12.50 -70.38 8.20
CA TYR A 150 -12.33 -68.93 8.27
C TYR A 150 -11.70 -68.46 9.60
N ASN A 151 -10.69 -69.21 10.05
CA ASN A 151 -9.73 -68.83 11.09
C ASN A 151 -8.31 -68.82 10.52
N CYS A 152 -7.31 -68.59 11.37
CA CYS A 152 -5.89 -68.54 11.03
C CYS A 152 -5.06 -69.68 11.63
N VAL A 153 -5.67 -70.84 11.88
CA VAL A 153 -5.00 -71.98 12.53
C VAL A 153 -3.98 -72.61 11.58
N VAL A 154 -2.72 -72.68 12.01
CA VAL A 154 -1.62 -73.26 11.22
C VAL A 154 -1.46 -74.76 11.55
N GLY A 155 -1.41 -75.61 10.53
CA GLY A 155 -1.05 -77.04 10.69
C GLY A 155 -2.20 -78.03 10.82
N LEU A 156 -3.43 -77.64 10.48
CA LEU A 156 -4.58 -78.55 10.31
C LEU A 156 -4.80 -78.85 8.81
N ASP A 157 -5.33 -80.03 8.49
CA ASP A 157 -5.62 -80.48 7.12
C ASP A 157 -6.55 -79.48 6.40
N ASP A 158 -6.31 -79.27 5.09
CA ASP A 158 -6.84 -78.20 4.23
C ASP A 158 -8.38 -78.19 4.09
N THR A 159 -9.09 -79.15 4.67
CA THR A 159 -10.56 -79.21 4.67
C THR A 159 -11.24 -78.40 5.78
N GLN A 160 -10.47 -77.90 6.77
CA GLN A 160 -10.97 -77.21 7.97
C GLN A 160 -10.54 -75.73 8.07
N THR A 161 -9.64 -75.25 7.20
CA THR A 161 -9.05 -73.90 7.34
C THR A 161 -8.90 -73.19 5.98
N GLU A 162 -10.00 -72.68 5.43
CA GLU A 162 -9.92 -71.72 4.33
C GLU A 162 -9.56 -70.31 4.87
N ASN A 163 -8.39 -69.82 4.44
CA ASN A 163 -8.01 -68.40 4.29
C ASN A 163 -7.88 -67.49 5.54
N CYS A 164 -6.63 -67.22 5.92
CA CYS A 164 -6.21 -66.03 6.68
C CYS A 164 -6.40 -64.68 5.94
N SER A 165 -7.02 -64.67 4.77
CA SER A 165 -7.04 -63.51 3.86
C SER A 165 -8.36 -62.73 3.85
N VAL A 166 -9.35 -63.09 4.68
CA VAL A 166 -10.61 -62.34 4.80
C VAL A 166 -10.71 -61.70 6.19
N PHE A 167 -9.68 -60.96 6.59
CA PHE A 167 -9.90 -59.90 7.56
C PHE A 167 -10.59 -58.78 6.81
N ASP A 168 -11.84 -58.57 7.16
CA ASP A 168 -12.66 -57.48 6.69
C ASP A 168 -11.85 -56.16 6.68
N ASP A 169 -11.58 -55.61 5.49
CA ASP A 169 -10.98 -54.28 5.28
C ASP A 169 -11.77 -53.14 5.99
N ARG A 170 -12.90 -53.48 6.63
CA ARG A 170 -13.71 -52.62 7.48
C ARG A 170 -13.23 -52.53 8.93
N ASP A 171 -12.23 -53.29 9.42
CA ASP A 171 -11.74 -53.14 10.81
C ASP A 171 -10.93 -51.84 11.00
N PRO A 172 -11.49 -50.81 11.67
CA PRO A 172 -10.83 -49.52 11.78
C PRO A 172 -9.62 -49.58 12.72
N GLU A 173 -9.54 -50.57 13.61
CA GLU A 173 -8.46 -50.70 14.60
C GLU A 173 -7.08 -50.96 13.96
N LEU A 174 -7.05 -51.44 12.71
CA LEU A 174 -5.82 -51.81 12.00
C LEU A 174 -5.38 -50.77 10.94
N MET A 175 -6.14 -49.69 10.76
CA MET A 175 -5.76 -48.63 9.81
C MET A 175 -4.58 -47.80 10.33
N GLN A 176 -3.82 -47.22 9.40
CA GLN A 176 -2.68 -46.37 9.71
C GLN A 176 -2.69 -45.11 8.85
N MET A 177 -2.22 -43.99 9.42
CA MET A 177 -2.09 -42.72 8.72
C MET A 177 -0.62 -42.32 8.62
N GLY A 178 -0.21 -41.82 7.46
CA GLY A 178 1.18 -41.55 7.13
C GLY A 178 1.36 -41.04 5.70
N SER A 179 2.46 -41.42 5.06
CA SER A 179 2.78 -41.09 3.67
C SER A 179 3.07 -42.36 2.84
N GLY A 180 2.66 -42.36 1.57
CA GLY A 180 2.84 -43.49 0.65
C GLY A 180 1.87 -44.66 0.89
N SER A 181 2.22 -45.83 0.36
CA SER A 181 1.49 -47.09 0.52
C SER A 181 2.43 -48.30 0.36
N GLY A 182 1.93 -49.50 0.70
CA GLY A 182 2.65 -50.77 0.60
C GLY A 182 3.94 -50.77 1.42
N ALA A 183 5.01 -51.34 0.85
CA ALA A 183 6.33 -51.40 1.49
C ALA A 183 7.00 -50.02 1.67
N GLY A 184 6.55 -48.99 0.95
CA GLY A 184 7.07 -47.62 1.05
C GLY A 184 6.29 -46.73 2.03
N PHE A 185 5.32 -47.29 2.76
CA PHE A 185 4.51 -46.52 3.70
C PHE A 185 5.32 -46.05 4.92
N SER A 186 5.28 -44.75 5.21
CA SER A 186 5.88 -44.17 6.41
C SER A 186 4.80 -43.76 7.40
N LYS A 187 4.60 -44.58 8.44
CA LYS A 187 3.61 -44.34 9.48
C LYS A 187 3.90 -43.03 10.24
N GLY A 188 2.88 -42.22 10.41
CA GLY A 188 2.92 -41.00 11.24
C GLY A 188 3.58 -39.78 10.57
N SER A 189 4.08 -39.91 9.33
CA SER A 189 4.71 -38.83 8.58
C SER A 189 3.80 -38.33 7.46
N LEU A 190 3.79 -37.02 7.17
CA LEU A 190 3.12 -36.46 5.99
C LEU A 190 4.12 -36.33 4.83
N GLU A 191 3.64 -36.54 3.61
CA GLU A 191 4.42 -36.20 2.42
C GLU A 191 4.29 -34.70 2.15
N ILE A 192 5.43 -34.02 2.04
CA ILE A 192 5.50 -32.60 1.67
C ILE A 192 6.34 -32.50 0.40
N THR A 193 5.76 -31.97 -0.68
CA THR A 193 6.46 -31.88 -1.97
C THR A 193 7.70 -30.97 -1.89
N ILE A 194 7.57 -29.83 -1.21
CA ILE A 194 8.64 -28.86 -0.98
C ILE A 194 8.68 -28.55 0.53
N PRO A 195 9.64 -29.11 1.30
CA PRO A 195 9.69 -28.95 2.75
C PRO A 195 10.26 -27.61 3.21
N THR A 196 10.94 -26.87 2.32
CA THR A 196 11.49 -25.54 2.61
C THR A 196 10.90 -24.51 1.66
N LEU A 197 10.15 -23.55 2.19
CA LEU A 197 9.47 -22.50 1.42
C LEU A 197 10.05 -21.12 1.74
N THR A 198 9.94 -20.19 0.80
CA THR A 198 10.03 -18.76 1.12
C THR A 198 8.66 -18.23 1.52
N ASP A 199 8.60 -17.04 2.13
CA ASP A 199 7.33 -16.35 2.36
C ASP A 199 6.53 -16.15 1.05
N GLY A 200 5.21 -16.30 1.12
CA GLY A 200 4.31 -16.40 -0.04
C GLY A 200 4.43 -17.69 -0.86
N GLY A 201 5.35 -18.59 -0.51
CA GLY A 201 5.53 -19.89 -1.15
C GLY A 201 4.37 -20.85 -0.90
N LYS A 202 4.27 -21.87 -1.77
CA LYS A 202 3.23 -22.89 -1.73
C LYS A 202 3.84 -24.29 -1.82
N THR A 203 3.25 -25.25 -1.13
CA THR A 203 3.63 -26.67 -1.21
C THR A 203 2.39 -27.54 -1.09
N ALA A 204 2.41 -28.74 -1.66
CA ALA A 204 1.37 -29.73 -1.41
C ALA A 204 1.73 -30.55 -0.17
N ILE A 205 0.74 -30.78 0.69
CA ILE A 205 0.81 -31.68 1.83
C ILE A 205 -0.15 -32.83 1.56
N THR A 206 0.39 -34.05 1.55
CA THR A 206 -0.38 -35.26 1.30
C THR A 206 -0.37 -36.15 2.54
N SER A 207 -1.57 -36.57 2.95
CA SER A 207 -1.78 -37.63 3.92
C SER A 207 -2.33 -38.87 3.23
N SER A 208 -1.83 -40.03 3.65
CA SER A 208 -2.27 -41.35 3.21
C SER A 208 -2.87 -42.12 4.39
N LEU A 209 -4.01 -42.75 4.16
CA LEU A 209 -4.69 -43.68 5.05
C LEU A 209 -4.63 -45.06 4.39
N VAL A 210 -3.96 -46.00 5.05
CA VAL A 210 -3.77 -47.37 4.56
C VAL A 210 -4.45 -48.37 5.48
N GLY A 211 -4.95 -49.45 4.87
CA GLY A 211 -5.48 -50.61 5.59
C GLY A 211 -4.36 -51.53 6.12
N PRO A 212 -4.73 -52.66 6.73
CA PRO A 212 -3.78 -53.62 7.31
C PRO A 212 -2.79 -54.20 6.28
N THR A 213 -3.21 -54.28 5.02
CA THR A 213 -2.41 -54.80 3.89
C THR A 213 -1.45 -53.75 3.31
N GLY A 214 -1.46 -52.51 3.83
CA GLY A 214 -0.65 -51.40 3.35
C GLY A 214 -1.21 -50.68 2.11
N ASN A 215 -2.31 -51.18 1.52
CA ASN A 215 -2.99 -50.52 0.41
C ASN A 215 -3.83 -49.32 0.89
N TYR A 216 -4.05 -48.35 0.00
CA TYR A 216 -4.91 -47.21 0.31
C TYR A 216 -6.32 -47.63 0.67
N SER A 217 -6.87 -47.00 1.71
CA SER A 217 -8.24 -47.22 2.14
C SER A 217 -9.23 -46.63 1.13
N ASN A 218 -10.32 -47.33 0.83
CA ASN A 218 -11.45 -46.78 0.05
C ASN A 218 -12.52 -46.13 0.94
N ARG A 219 -12.26 -46.00 2.25
CA ARG A 219 -13.21 -45.44 3.21
C ARG A 219 -13.25 -43.93 3.07
N MET A 220 -14.45 -43.37 3.09
CA MET A 220 -14.61 -41.92 3.11
C MET A 220 -14.18 -41.36 4.48
N ALA A 221 -13.18 -40.49 4.48
CA ALA A 221 -12.65 -39.85 5.68
C ALA A 221 -12.49 -38.34 5.45
N THR A 222 -12.83 -37.54 6.47
CA THR A 222 -12.55 -36.10 6.47
C THR A 222 -11.25 -35.88 7.25
N VAL A 223 -10.23 -35.33 6.60
CA VAL A 223 -8.89 -35.11 7.13
C VAL A 223 -8.70 -33.63 7.42
N THR A 224 -8.58 -33.26 8.70
CA THR A 224 -8.31 -31.89 9.12
C THR A 224 -6.81 -31.64 9.23
N PHE A 225 -6.32 -30.57 8.63
CA PHE A 225 -4.93 -30.11 8.76
C PHE A 225 -4.88 -28.91 9.71
N SER A 226 -3.96 -28.95 10.67
CA SER A 226 -3.77 -27.90 11.69
C SER A 226 -2.28 -27.69 11.95
N SER A 227 -1.90 -26.45 12.22
CA SER A 227 -0.55 -26.08 12.66
C SER A 227 -0.62 -24.75 13.41
N ALA A 228 0.44 -24.39 14.15
CA ALA A 228 0.48 -23.13 14.87
C ALA A 228 0.34 -21.93 13.90
N CYS A 229 0.89 -22.03 12.69
CA CYS A 229 0.75 -20.97 11.70
C CYS A 229 -0.62 -20.93 11.03
N ILE A 230 -1.28 -22.07 10.81
CA ILE A 230 -2.66 -22.10 10.33
C ILE A 230 -3.58 -21.44 11.36
N ASP A 231 -3.42 -21.80 12.64
CA ASP A 231 -4.25 -21.27 13.74
C ASP A 231 -4.03 -19.76 13.94
N ALA A 232 -2.81 -19.27 13.73
CA ALA A 232 -2.48 -17.84 13.78
C ALA A 232 -2.83 -17.06 12.50
N GLY A 233 -3.41 -17.70 11.48
CA GLY A 233 -3.71 -17.08 10.18
C GLY A 233 -2.48 -16.75 9.32
N LYS A 234 -1.29 -17.20 9.73
CA LYS A 234 0.00 -17.02 9.05
C LYS A 234 0.30 -18.08 7.98
N ALA A 235 -0.62 -19.02 7.79
CA ALA A 235 -0.66 -19.94 6.67
C ALA A 235 -2.10 -20.33 6.37
N THR A 236 -2.36 -20.78 5.15
CA THR A 236 -3.68 -21.30 4.75
C THR A 236 -3.55 -22.62 4.05
N VAL A 237 -4.51 -23.52 4.29
CA VAL A 237 -4.66 -24.77 3.54
C VAL A 237 -5.88 -24.70 2.64
N THR A 238 -5.73 -25.05 1.37
CA THR A 238 -6.82 -25.07 0.38
C THR A 238 -6.79 -26.36 -0.41
N GLY A 239 -7.94 -27.02 -0.58
CA GLY A 239 -8.04 -28.28 -1.32
C GLY A 239 -9.11 -29.22 -0.74
N PRO A 240 -9.26 -30.43 -1.31
CA PRO A 240 -10.20 -31.41 -0.81
C PRO A 240 -9.75 -31.97 0.55
N ILE A 241 -10.52 -31.66 1.59
CA ILE A 241 -10.38 -32.15 2.97
C ILE A 241 -10.99 -33.56 3.11
N LYS A 242 -11.63 -34.08 2.05
CA LYS A 242 -12.26 -35.41 2.03
C LYS A 242 -11.46 -36.35 1.15
N SER A 243 -11.24 -37.56 1.64
CA SER A 243 -10.68 -38.65 0.86
C SER A 243 -11.67 -39.80 0.77
N ASN A 244 -11.86 -40.37 -0.43
CA ASN A 244 -12.54 -41.64 -0.68
C ASN A 244 -11.59 -42.70 -1.28
N THR A 245 -10.33 -42.32 -1.51
CA THR A 245 -9.26 -43.15 -2.07
C THR A 245 -8.11 -43.34 -1.08
N GLY A 246 -8.29 -42.90 0.18
CA GLY A 246 -7.26 -42.99 1.22
C GLY A 246 -6.16 -41.94 1.09
N ILE A 247 -6.24 -41.06 0.10
CA ILE A 247 -5.30 -39.94 -0.10
C ILE A 247 -6.04 -38.61 0.12
N ALA A 248 -5.49 -37.74 0.96
CA ALA A 248 -5.95 -36.37 1.13
C ALA A 248 -4.78 -35.42 0.86
N THR A 249 -4.91 -34.58 -0.17
CA THR A 249 -3.89 -33.60 -0.57
C THR A 249 -4.45 -32.19 -0.47
N VAL A 250 -3.74 -31.32 0.23
CA VAL A 250 -4.06 -29.88 0.35
C VAL A 250 -2.86 -29.04 -0.07
N GLU A 251 -3.13 -27.85 -0.61
CA GLU A 251 -2.11 -26.83 -0.84
C GLU A 251 -1.93 -26.00 0.43
N TYR A 252 -0.71 -25.98 0.97
CA TYR A 252 -0.30 -25.10 2.06
C TYR A 252 0.36 -23.85 1.48
N THR A 253 -0.20 -22.69 1.80
CA THR A 253 0.29 -21.36 1.38
C THR A 253 0.77 -20.57 2.59
N VAL A 254 2.01 -20.07 2.53
CA VAL A 254 2.61 -19.24 3.58
C VAL A 254 2.06 -17.82 3.51
N LYS A 255 1.71 -17.24 4.67
CA LYS A 255 1.31 -15.83 4.86
C LYS A 255 2.10 -15.18 6.01
N GLY A 256 3.44 -15.27 5.98
CA GLY A 256 4.30 -14.71 7.04
C GLY A 256 4.67 -15.67 8.19
N CYS A 257 4.49 -16.98 8.02
CA CYS A 257 4.89 -17.99 8.99
C CYS A 257 6.41 -18.27 8.95
N LEU A 258 7.27 -17.36 9.40
CA LEU A 258 8.73 -17.59 9.40
C LEU A 258 9.15 -18.67 10.42
N GLY A 259 10.13 -19.50 10.04
CA GLY A 259 10.67 -20.55 10.89
C GLY A 259 10.06 -21.93 10.60
N LYS A 260 10.05 -22.81 11.60
CA LYS A 260 9.53 -24.17 11.46
C LYS A 260 8.05 -24.21 11.83
N ASP A 261 7.22 -24.79 10.96
CA ASP A 261 5.81 -25.05 11.20
C ASP A 261 5.53 -26.56 11.15
N GLU A 262 5.09 -27.14 12.27
CA GLU A 262 4.71 -28.55 12.35
C GLU A 262 3.24 -28.72 11.95
N VAL A 263 3.00 -29.21 10.74
CA VAL A 263 1.65 -29.47 10.25
C VAL A 263 1.21 -30.86 10.68
N THR A 264 0.07 -30.91 11.34
CA THR A 264 -0.58 -32.15 11.78
C THR A 264 -1.84 -32.39 10.95
N ALA A 265 -1.96 -33.56 10.36
CA ALA A 265 -3.22 -34.04 9.80
C ALA A 265 -3.89 -35.00 10.79
N LYS A 266 -5.20 -34.87 10.98
CA LYS A 266 -6.01 -35.75 11.84
C LYS A 266 -7.27 -36.20 11.12
N THR A 267 -7.72 -37.41 11.43
CA THR A 267 -9.05 -37.89 11.03
C THR A 267 -9.60 -38.86 12.07
N THR A 268 -10.92 -39.09 12.04
CA THR A 268 -11.61 -40.02 12.93
C THR A 268 -12.52 -40.91 12.10
N ILE A 269 -12.38 -42.23 12.23
CA ILE A 269 -13.21 -43.23 11.55
C ILE A 269 -13.69 -44.23 12.59
N ASP A 270 -15.01 -44.40 12.71
CA ASP A 270 -15.65 -45.31 13.67
C ASP A 270 -15.11 -45.18 15.11
N GLY A 271 -14.93 -43.94 15.57
CA GLY A 271 -14.43 -43.63 16.91
C GLY A 271 -12.92 -43.74 17.11
N HIS A 272 -12.15 -44.16 16.10
CA HIS A 272 -10.69 -44.26 16.17
C HIS A 272 -10.03 -43.02 15.56
N SER A 273 -9.08 -42.43 16.28
CA SER A 273 -8.35 -41.24 15.82
C SER A 273 -7.03 -41.64 15.18
N PHE A 274 -6.75 -41.05 14.02
CA PHE A 274 -5.50 -41.21 13.31
C PHE A 274 -4.82 -39.85 13.14
N SER A 275 -3.49 -39.83 13.18
CA SER A 275 -2.73 -38.60 12.97
C SER A 275 -1.38 -38.86 12.32
N ALA A 276 -0.95 -37.93 11.48
CA ALA A 276 0.40 -37.85 10.94
C ALA A 276 0.89 -36.40 10.97
N LYS A 277 2.22 -36.23 11.04
CA LYS A 277 2.86 -34.92 11.19
C LYS A 277 4.10 -34.81 10.33
N SER A 278 4.35 -33.60 9.80
CA SER A 278 5.64 -33.23 9.21
C SER A 278 5.90 -31.73 9.40
N THR A 279 7.16 -31.33 9.33
CA THR A 279 7.57 -29.92 9.48
C THR A 279 7.84 -29.27 8.13
N ILE A 280 7.28 -28.08 7.92
CA ILE A 280 7.65 -27.15 6.85
C ILE A 280 8.58 -26.10 7.44
N THR A 281 9.70 -25.82 6.76
CA THR A 281 10.60 -24.71 7.14
C THR A 281 10.37 -23.54 6.20
N VAL A 282 9.95 -22.41 6.73
CA VAL A 282 9.80 -21.17 5.97
C VAL A 282 11.00 -20.28 6.23
N VAL A 283 11.70 -19.94 5.16
CA VAL A 283 12.85 -19.03 5.17
C VAL A 283 12.48 -17.67 4.61
N PRO A 284 13.17 -16.60 5.02
CA PRO A 284 12.97 -15.28 4.45
C PRO A 284 13.34 -15.25 2.94
N ALA A 285 12.53 -14.60 2.09
CA ALA A 285 12.85 -14.44 0.66
C ALA A 285 14.04 -13.47 0.45
N ALA A 286 15.03 -13.81 -0.38
CA ALA A 286 16.22 -12.96 -0.57
C ALA A 286 15.86 -11.58 -1.15
N ILE A 287 16.40 -10.52 -0.55
CA ILE A 287 16.13 -9.15 -0.99
C ILE A 287 16.87 -8.87 -2.31
N GLY A 288 16.18 -8.28 -3.28
CA GLY A 288 16.74 -7.82 -4.54
C GLY A 288 17.02 -6.33 -4.56
N SER A 289 16.08 -5.51 -4.06
CA SER A 289 16.19 -4.05 -4.06
C SER A 289 15.32 -3.39 -2.98
N MET A 290 15.63 -2.13 -2.68
CA MET A 290 14.82 -1.25 -1.86
C MET A 290 14.66 0.10 -2.56
N ALA A 291 13.46 0.66 -2.55
CA ALA A 291 13.14 1.93 -3.22
C ALA A 291 12.37 2.87 -2.29
N PHE A 292 12.64 4.17 -2.43
CA PHE A 292 11.84 5.23 -1.83
C PHE A 292 10.48 5.34 -2.54
N VAL A 293 9.42 5.56 -1.77
CA VAL A 293 8.04 5.70 -2.26
C VAL A 293 7.54 7.13 -2.10
N SER A 294 7.58 7.69 -0.88
CA SER A 294 7.01 9.01 -0.61
C SER A 294 7.50 9.63 0.70
N SER A 295 7.47 10.96 0.78
CA SER A 295 7.51 11.76 2.01
C SER A 295 6.23 12.58 2.04
N THR A 296 5.35 12.34 3.01
CA THR A 296 4.03 12.97 3.04
C THR A 296 3.76 13.61 4.39
N PRO A 297 3.57 14.95 4.44
CA PRO A 297 3.82 15.91 3.37
C PRO A 297 5.33 16.05 3.04
N SER A 298 5.66 16.55 1.84
CA SER A 298 7.05 16.79 1.40
C SER A 298 7.68 18.07 1.98
N SER A 299 6.90 18.87 2.68
CA SER A 299 7.35 20.05 3.42
C SER A 299 6.64 20.08 4.78
N ILE A 300 7.40 20.32 5.84
CA ILE A 300 6.90 20.41 7.22
C ILE A 300 7.44 21.69 7.87
N GLY A 301 6.68 22.25 8.80
CA GLY A 301 7.08 23.41 9.60
C GLY A 301 8.21 23.09 10.58
N ILE A 302 9.01 24.08 10.95
CA ILE A 302 9.83 23.98 12.18
C ILE A 302 8.92 23.74 13.39
N ARG A 303 9.47 23.18 14.47
CA ARG A 303 8.71 22.84 15.67
C ARG A 303 8.22 24.10 16.39
N GLY A 304 6.92 24.16 16.68
CA GLY A 304 6.29 25.19 17.53
C GLY A 304 5.61 26.34 16.80
N ILE A 305 5.62 26.38 15.46
CA ILE A 305 5.04 27.49 14.67
C ILE A 305 3.63 27.20 14.12
N GLY A 306 3.02 26.07 14.50
CA GLY A 306 1.61 25.77 14.19
C GLY A 306 1.34 25.18 12.79
N LEU A 307 2.39 24.89 12.00
CA LEU A 307 2.28 24.13 10.76
C LEU A 307 2.31 22.61 11.02
N ASN A 308 2.13 21.79 9.96
CA ASN A 308 2.38 20.35 10.06
C ASN A 308 3.86 20.09 10.38
N GLU A 309 4.16 19.54 11.55
CA GLU A 309 5.51 19.30 12.05
C GLU A 309 6.02 17.87 11.81
N THR A 310 5.22 17.03 11.13
CA THR A 310 5.57 15.62 10.92
C THR A 310 5.37 15.22 9.47
N SER A 311 6.25 14.35 8.98
CA SER A 311 6.17 13.73 7.64
C SER A 311 6.39 12.23 7.74
N THR A 312 5.46 11.46 7.17
CA THR A 312 5.63 10.01 7.02
C THR A 312 6.48 9.71 5.78
N VAL A 313 7.58 9.01 5.98
CA VAL A 313 8.50 8.59 4.92
C VAL A 313 8.36 7.10 4.68
N LYS A 314 8.07 6.72 3.44
CA LYS A 314 7.74 5.35 3.04
C LYS A 314 8.74 4.80 2.03
N PHE A 315 9.11 3.54 2.22
CA PHE A 315 9.97 2.75 1.33
C PHE A 315 9.28 1.42 0.99
N ILE A 316 9.74 0.76 -0.07
CA ILE A 316 9.28 -0.57 -0.46
C ILE A 316 10.48 -1.50 -0.70
N ILE A 317 10.37 -2.75 -0.24
CA ILE A 317 11.37 -3.80 -0.37
C ILE A 317 10.89 -4.83 -1.38
N LYS A 318 11.74 -5.19 -2.34
CA LYS A 318 11.42 -6.15 -3.40
C LYS A 318 12.50 -7.23 -3.54
N ASP A 319 12.09 -8.42 -3.94
CA ASP A 319 13.00 -9.52 -4.27
C ASP A 319 13.69 -9.30 -5.64
N LYS A 320 14.52 -10.26 -6.08
CA LYS A 320 15.21 -10.20 -7.38
C LYS A 320 14.26 -10.28 -8.59
N GLN A 321 13.00 -10.66 -8.38
CA GLN A 321 11.95 -10.74 -9.39
C GLN A 321 10.99 -9.53 -9.33
N GLY A 322 11.23 -8.57 -8.43
CA GLY A 322 10.41 -7.37 -8.26
C GLY A 322 9.15 -7.57 -7.42
N LYS A 323 8.96 -8.72 -6.76
CA LYS A 323 7.82 -8.96 -5.85
C LYS A 323 8.08 -8.38 -4.46
N PRO A 324 7.04 -7.94 -3.75
CA PRO A 324 7.18 -7.37 -2.41
C PRO A 324 7.74 -8.40 -1.40
N VAL A 325 8.61 -7.93 -0.50
CA VAL A 325 9.21 -8.75 0.56
C VAL A 325 8.74 -8.25 1.92
N ARG A 326 7.93 -9.05 2.60
CA ARG A 326 7.40 -8.76 3.94
C ARG A 326 8.30 -9.21 5.08
N ASN A 327 7.99 -8.75 6.30
CA ASN A 327 8.64 -9.11 7.55
C ASN A 327 10.15 -8.85 7.56
N ARG A 328 10.62 -7.81 6.86
CA ARG A 328 12.03 -7.40 6.87
C ARG A 328 12.26 -6.18 7.72
N LYS A 329 13.19 -6.32 8.67
CA LYS A 329 13.60 -5.22 9.54
C LYS A 329 14.41 -4.21 8.75
N VAL A 330 13.88 -3.00 8.67
CA VAL A 330 14.56 -1.84 8.10
C VAL A 330 14.92 -0.91 9.24
N ASN A 331 16.18 -0.51 9.31
CA ASN A 331 16.67 0.52 10.21
C ASN A 331 16.63 1.87 9.48
N PHE A 332 16.18 2.91 10.17
CA PHE A 332 16.11 4.26 9.66
C PHE A 332 17.14 5.14 10.36
N SER A 333 17.77 6.03 9.61
CA SER A 333 18.63 7.09 10.16
C SER A 333 18.46 8.39 9.40
N LEU A 334 18.77 9.52 10.04
CA LEU A 334 18.73 10.84 9.43
C LEU A 334 20.12 11.23 8.92
N ASN A 335 20.18 11.97 7.81
CA ASN A 335 21.41 12.63 7.38
C ASN A 335 21.83 13.79 8.30
N THR A 336 20.88 14.40 9.01
CA THR A 336 21.08 15.51 9.94
C THR A 336 20.09 15.43 11.10
N THR A 337 20.54 15.82 12.29
CA THR A 337 19.71 15.98 13.49
C THR A 337 19.68 17.44 13.96
N ALA A 338 20.10 18.38 13.09
CA ALA A 338 20.11 19.81 13.38
C ALA A 338 18.72 20.29 13.86
N GLY A 339 18.68 21.12 14.89
CA GLY A 339 17.42 21.56 15.51
C GLY A 339 16.65 20.48 16.28
N GLY A 340 17.20 19.28 16.47
CA GLY A 340 16.55 18.21 17.24
C GLY A 340 15.52 17.40 16.44
N ILE A 341 15.73 17.25 15.12
CA ILE A 341 14.91 16.39 14.26
C ILE A 341 14.99 14.94 14.77
N THR A 342 13.85 14.26 14.83
CA THR A 342 13.78 12.86 15.29
C THR A 342 13.03 11.94 14.32
N LEU A 343 13.19 10.63 14.52
CA LEU A 343 12.50 9.58 13.80
C LEU A 343 11.72 8.70 14.78
N ASP A 344 10.50 8.36 14.43
CA ASP A 344 9.70 7.39 15.17
C ASP A 344 8.82 6.53 14.23
N PRO A 345 8.98 5.19 14.21
CA PRO A 345 10.02 4.41 14.89
C PRO A 345 11.38 4.46 14.15
N PRO A 346 12.52 4.24 14.84
CA PRO A 346 13.85 4.16 14.22
C PRO A 346 14.09 2.86 13.45
N SER A 347 13.20 1.87 13.58
CA SER A 347 13.20 0.67 12.74
C SER A 347 11.79 0.07 12.67
N ALA A 348 11.43 -0.52 11.55
CA ALA A 348 10.15 -1.20 11.37
C ALA A 348 10.29 -2.46 10.51
N LEU A 349 9.31 -3.36 10.60
CA LEU A 349 9.19 -4.52 9.71
C LEU A 349 8.37 -4.15 8.48
N SER A 350 8.76 -4.62 7.30
CA SER A 350 7.92 -4.46 6.11
C SER A 350 6.61 -5.23 6.20
N ASP A 351 5.54 -4.64 5.70
CA ASP A 351 4.20 -5.21 5.66
C ASP A 351 4.02 -6.21 4.49
N ASP A 352 2.79 -6.70 4.30
CA ASP A 352 2.42 -7.68 3.29
C ASP A 352 2.68 -7.23 1.83
N ASP A 353 2.69 -5.91 1.60
CA ASP A 353 2.98 -5.26 0.32
C ASP A 353 4.47 -4.85 0.21
N GLY A 354 5.29 -5.28 1.18
CA GLY A 354 6.72 -5.00 1.25
C GLY A 354 7.02 -3.55 1.61
N SER A 355 6.02 -2.78 2.04
CA SER A 355 6.18 -1.38 2.43
C SER A 355 6.68 -1.26 3.86
N VAL A 356 7.48 -0.24 4.13
CA VAL A 356 7.96 0.09 5.47
C VAL A 356 8.03 1.60 5.63
N GLU A 357 7.71 2.11 6.81
CA GLU A 357 7.54 3.54 7.03
C GLU A 357 8.05 3.99 8.41
N THR A 358 8.45 5.26 8.48
CA THR A 358 8.86 5.97 9.70
C THR A 358 8.36 7.41 9.62
N THR A 359 8.20 8.07 10.76
CA THR A 359 7.78 9.46 10.85
C THR A 359 8.98 10.33 11.20
N VAL A 360 9.26 11.32 10.36
CA VAL A 360 10.18 12.42 10.68
C VAL A 360 9.39 13.46 11.46
N GLN A 361 9.89 13.84 12.64
CA GLN A 361 9.38 14.98 13.42
C GLN A 361 10.37 16.14 13.26
N SER A 362 9.85 17.33 12.95
CA SER A 362 10.67 18.51 12.70
C SER A 362 11.40 19.00 13.95
N GLY A 363 12.54 19.64 13.71
CA GLY A 363 13.32 20.33 14.73
C GLY A 363 13.03 21.84 14.74
N SER A 364 13.80 22.59 15.53
CA SER A 364 13.73 24.05 15.62
C SER A 364 14.55 24.79 14.55
N VAL A 365 15.15 24.08 13.60
CA VAL A 365 16.04 24.65 12.57
C VAL A 365 15.52 24.26 11.19
N ALA A 366 15.38 25.25 10.31
CA ALA A 366 15.03 25.03 8.91
C ALA A 366 16.20 24.32 8.18
N THR A 367 15.91 23.20 7.53
CA THR A 367 16.92 22.41 6.83
C THR A 367 16.30 21.39 5.88
N THR A 368 17.12 20.79 5.03
CA THR A 368 16.70 19.63 4.22
C THR A 368 17.06 18.35 4.94
N VAL A 369 16.10 17.44 5.04
CA VAL A 369 16.27 16.18 5.77
C VAL A 369 16.04 15.00 4.84
N ARG A 370 16.89 13.99 4.99
CA ARG A 370 16.80 12.72 4.27
C ARG A 370 16.81 11.58 5.28
N VAL A 371 15.92 10.64 5.06
CA VAL A 371 15.87 9.38 5.80
C VAL A 371 16.63 8.34 4.98
N MET A 372 17.65 7.74 5.58
CA MET A 372 18.32 6.56 5.07
C MET A 372 17.61 5.33 5.61
N ALA A 373 17.17 4.44 4.71
CA ALA A 373 16.61 3.13 5.04
C ALA A 373 17.64 2.05 4.73
N GLU A 374 17.87 1.16 5.70
CA GLU A 374 18.91 0.13 5.64
C GLU A 374 18.39 -1.22 6.09
N VAL A 375 18.72 -2.26 5.33
CA VAL A 375 18.55 -3.66 5.75
C VAL A 375 19.92 -4.31 5.86
N GLU A 376 20.20 -4.88 7.03
CA GLU A 376 21.40 -5.65 7.32
C GLU A 376 21.11 -7.16 7.20
N GLU A 377 21.64 -7.78 6.14
CA GLU A 377 21.71 -9.24 5.95
C GLU A 377 23.18 -9.61 5.56
N GLU A 378 23.41 -10.68 4.77
CA GLU A 378 24.75 -11.01 4.25
C GLU A 378 25.36 -9.89 3.40
N LYS A 379 24.50 -9.08 2.75
CA LYS A 379 24.88 -7.86 2.04
C LYS A 379 23.94 -6.74 2.47
N THR A 380 24.53 -5.64 2.91
CA THR A 380 23.77 -4.43 3.27
C THR A 380 23.15 -3.80 2.04
N ILE A 381 21.83 -3.52 2.11
CA ILE A 381 21.09 -2.76 1.09
C ILE A 381 20.63 -1.47 1.74
N LYS A 382 21.02 -0.33 1.16
CA LYS A 382 20.65 1.01 1.62
C LYS A 382 19.96 1.79 0.51
N THR A 383 19.02 2.64 0.89
CA THR A 383 18.42 3.65 0.01
C THR A 383 18.09 4.91 0.80
N GLN A 384 17.98 6.04 0.13
CA GLN A 384 17.71 7.33 0.75
C GLN A 384 16.39 7.89 0.25
N SER A 385 15.66 8.58 1.13
CA SER A 385 14.51 9.39 0.72
C SER A 385 14.95 10.66 -0.01
N SER A 386 13.97 11.33 -0.61
CA SER A 386 14.14 12.63 -1.24
C SER A 386 12.93 13.52 -1.00
N GLY A 387 13.12 14.83 -1.11
CA GLY A 387 12.02 15.79 -1.13
C GLY A 387 11.31 15.97 0.21
N LEU A 388 12.04 15.93 1.33
CA LEU A 388 11.53 16.42 2.62
C LEU A 388 12.31 17.66 3.06
N ILE A 389 11.60 18.76 3.23
CA ILE A 389 12.13 20.06 3.65
C ILE A 389 11.47 20.45 4.98
N ILE A 390 12.26 20.98 5.90
CA ILE A 390 11.80 21.63 7.12
C ILE A 390 12.03 23.13 6.93
N SER A 391 10.97 23.93 6.98
CA SER A 391 10.99 25.37 6.71
C SER A 391 10.02 26.07 7.66
N THR A 392 10.11 27.39 7.81
CA THR A 392 9.05 28.15 8.48
C THR A 392 7.78 28.18 7.65
N GLY A 393 7.89 27.99 6.33
CA GLY A 393 6.79 27.94 5.38
C GLY A 393 6.07 29.28 5.19
N ILE A 394 6.54 30.35 5.82
CA ILE A 394 5.94 31.69 5.77
C ILE A 394 6.80 32.53 4.83
N ALA A 395 6.17 33.25 3.91
CA ALA A 395 6.86 34.16 3.02
C ALA A 395 7.49 35.31 3.81
N ASP A 396 8.71 35.72 3.48
CA ASP A 396 9.29 36.95 4.03
C ASP A 396 9.40 38.05 2.96
N GLN A 397 9.36 39.30 3.42
CA GLN A 397 9.17 40.48 2.56
C GLN A 397 10.27 40.67 1.50
N ASP A 398 11.53 40.35 1.79
CA ASP A 398 12.65 40.47 0.84
C ASP A 398 12.82 39.26 -0.10
N SER A 399 12.07 38.18 0.12
CA SER A 399 11.99 37.02 -0.78
C SER A 399 10.67 36.94 -1.57
N PHE A 400 9.89 38.03 -1.59
CA PHE A 400 8.69 38.17 -2.41
C PHE A 400 9.00 39.03 -3.64
N SER A 401 8.62 38.56 -4.84
CA SER A 401 8.87 39.29 -6.09
C SER A 401 7.78 39.09 -7.13
N LEU A 402 7.58 40.08 -7.99
CA LEU A 402 6.58 40.14 -9.04
C LEU A 402 7.21 40.37 -10.42
N SER A 403 6.66 39.73 -11.45
CA SER A 403 7.17 39.87 -12.82
C SER A 403 6.06 39.72 -13.86
N ALA A 404 6.24 40.33 -15.03
CA ALA A 404 5.35 40.16 -16.18
C ALA A 404 6.11 39.61 -17.38
N GLU A 405 5.43 38.83 -18.21
CA GLU A 405 5.97 38.33 -19.47
C GLU A 405 6.32 39.48 -20.44
N VAL A 406 5.48 40.51 -20.48
CA VAL A 406 5.62 41.68 -21.36
C VAL A 406 5.24 42.94 -20.58
N LEU A 407 6.10 43.97 -20.62
CA LEU A 407 5.89 45.22 -19.89
C LEU A 407 5.12 46.28 -20.69
N ASN A 408 5.14 46.23 -22.02
CA ASN A 408 4.45 47.18 -22.90
C ASN A 408 3.64 46.46 -24.00
N PRO A 409 2.59 45.69 -23.64
CA PRO A 409 1.73 45.01 -24.60
C PRO A 409 0.95 46.00 -25.48
N GLU A 410 0.51 45.58 -26.67
CA GLU A 410 -0.36 46.36 -27.57
C GLU A 410 -1.81 46.43 -27.04
N ALA A 411 -1.98 47.04 -25.88
CA ALA A 411 -3.18 46.95 -25.08
C ALA A 411 -4.04 48.22 -25.10
N LEU A 412 -3.51 49.41 -25.45
CA LEU A 412 -4.20 50.71 -25.21
C LEU A 412 -5.57 50.84 -25.88
N ASN A 413 -5.71 50.30 -27.09
CA ASN A 413 -6.92 50.41 -27.92
C ASN A 413 -7.53 49.03 -28.22
N ARG A 414 -7.14 48.00 -27.46
CA ARG A 414 -7.53 46.62 -27.71
C ARG A 414 -7.92 45.95 -26.40
N ASP A 415 -9.05 45.27 -26.40
CA ASP A 415 -9.48 44.46 -25.26
C ASP A 415 -9.03 43.01 -25.45
N GLY A 416 -8.82 42.31 -24.34
CA GLY A 416 -8.48 40.89 -24.32
C GLY A 416 -7.01 40.57 -24.62
N VAL A 417 -6.12 41.57 -24.65
CA VAL A 417 -4.67 41.32 -24.71
C VAL A 417 -4.22 40.77 -23.37
N ALA A 418 -3.71 39.55 -23.39
CA ALA A 418 -3.29 38.78 -22.24
C ALA A 418 -1.81 38.99 -21.93
N VAL A 419 -1.47 39.12 -20.65
CA VAL A 419 -0.08 39.10 -20.15
C VAL A 419 -0.04 38.22 -18.91
N ALA A 420 0.87 37.24 -18.90
CA ALA A 420 1.11 36.44 -17.70
C ALA A 420 1.87 37.26 -16.66
N ILE A 421 1.32 37.32 -15.44
CA ILE A 421 1.93 37.93 -14.26
C ILE A 421 2.34 36.81 -13.31
N THR A 422 3.57 36.79 -12.85
CA THR A 422 4.12 35.72 -12.01
C THR A 422 4.69 36.31 -10.73
N ALA A 423 4.14 35.88 -9.60
CA ALA A 423 4.70 36.13 -8.29
C ALA A 423 5.56 34.96 -7.83
N ARG A 424 6.65 35.25 -7.11
CA ARG A 424 7.52 34.27 -6.47
C ARG A 424 7.69 34.64 -5.01
N ALA A 425 7.58 33.64 -4.14
CA ALA A 425 7.67 33.80 -2.70
C ALA A 425 8.57 32.70 -2.11
N ALA A 426 9.46 33.11 -1.23
CA ALA A 426 10.30 32.23 -0.43
C ALA A 426 10.19 32.61 1.05
N ASP A 427 10.60 31.70 1.92
CA ASP A 427 10.81 31.99 3.34
C ASP A 427 12.12 32.76 3.57
N HIS A 428 12.35 33.15 4.81
CA HIS A 428 13.57 33.80 5.30
C HIS A 428 14.89 33.11 4.89
N PHE A 429 14.85 31.80 4.64
CA PHE A 429 16.01 31.01 4.23
C PHE A 429 16.10 30.87 2.71
N ASN A 430 15.34 31.68 1.95
CA ASN A 430 15.18 31.61 0.51
C ASN A 430 14.70 30.25 -0.01
N ASN A 431 13.97 29.49 0.82
CA ASN A 431 13.30 28.27 0.37
C ASN A 431 11.91 28.60 -0.15
N PRO A 432 11.46 27.96 -1.25
CA PRO A 432 10.11 28.19 -1.76
C PRO A 432 9.04 27.98 -0.69
N VAL A 433 8.07 28.90 -0.61
CA VAL A 433 6.91 28.72 0.29
C VAL A 433 6.13 27.44 -0.08
N PRO A 434 5.41 26.84 0.88
CA PRO A 434 4.69 25.59 0.67
C PRO A 434 3.71 25.68 -0.50
N ASP A 435 3.58 24.58 -1.25
CA ASP A 435 2.59 24.46 -2.31
C ASP A 435 1.18 24.66 -1.75
N GLY A 436 0.35 25.41 -2.48
CA GLY A 436 -1.00 25.75 -2.04
C GLY A 436 -1.12 27.04 -1.23
N SER A 437 -0.03 27.79 -1.04
CA SER A 437 -0.08 29.12 -0.43
C SER A 437 -0.73 30.13 -1.39
N ALA A 438 -1.61 31.00 -0.90
CA ALA A 438 -2.35 31.94 -1.73
C ALA A 438 -1.62 33.28 -1.87
N ILE A 439 -1.51 33.76 -3.12
CA ILE A 439 -1.05 35.11 -3.46
C ILE A 439 -2.23 35.84 -4.13
N TYR A 440 -2.51 37.05 -3.67
CA TYR A 440 -3.59 37.90 -4.16
C TYR A 440 -3.03 39.00 -5.05
N PHE A 441 -3.81 39.41 -6.06
CA PHE A 441 -3.41 40.42 -7.02
C PHE A 441 -4.45 41.53 -7.10
N THR A 442 -4.00 42.76 -7.33
CA THR A 442 -4.85 43.93 -7.52
C THR A 442 -4.24 44.80 -8.60
N THR A 443 -5.07 45.39 -9.46
CA THR A 443 -4.62 46.25 -10.55
C THR A 443 -5.50 47.48 -10.68
N GLU A 444 -4.91 48.62 -11.07
CA GLU A 444 -5.67 49.85 -11.32
C GLU A 444 -6.27 49.93 -12.73
N GLY A 445 -5.87 49.02 -13.63
CA GLY A 445 -6.22 49.07 -15.04
C GLY A 445 -6.37 47.69 -15.67
N GLY A 446 -7.36 47.51 -16.53
CA GLY A 446 -7.71 46.20 -17.08
C GLY A 446 -8.35 45.27 -16.05
N VAL A 447 -8.25 43.96 -16.28
CA VAL A 447 -8.78 42.91 -15.40
C VAL A 447 -7.67 41.90 -15.12
N ILE A 448 -7.51 41.47 -13.87
CA ILE A 448 -6.54 40.46 -13.44
C ILE A 448 -7.26 39.37 -12.65
N ASP A 449 -6.81 38.12 -12.76
CA ASP A 449 -7.30 37.07 -11.84
C ASP A 449 -6.91 37.44 -10.40
N ALA A 450 -7.85 37.27 -9.47
CA ALA A 450 -7.72 37.81 -8.11
C ALA A 450 -6.67 37.10 -7.25
N GLU A 451 -6.42 35.81 -7.51
CA GLU A 451 -5.50 35.00 -6.72
C GLU A 451 -4.90 33.84 -7.52
N CYS A 452 -3.76 33.33 -7.05
CA CYS A 452 -3.23 32.03 -7.45
C CYS A 452 -2.61 31.29 -6.27
N LEU A 453 -2.48 29.96 -6.43
CA LEU A 453 -1.85 29.08 -5.44
C LEU A 453 -0.42 28.73 -5.87
N THR A 454 0.53 28.80 -4.94
CA THR A 454 1.94 28.50 -5.19
C THR A 454 2.17 27.04 -5.56
N THR A 455 3.10 26.84 -6.48
CA THR A 455 3.75 25.56 -6.77
C THR A 455 5.24 25.83 -6.85
N LYS A 456 6.03 25.21 -5.96
CA LYS A 456 7.46 25.47 -5.77
C LYS A 456 7.74 26.97 -5.60
N GLY A 457 6.96 27.63 -4.73
CA GLY A 457 7.11 29.05 -4.38
C GLY A 457 6.84 30.03 -5.51
N ALA A 458 6.15 29.63 -6.57
CA ALA A 458 5.72 30.54 -7.62
C ALA A 458 4.25 30.30 -7.98
N CYS A 459 3.55 31.35 -8.36
CA CYS A 459 2.25 31.23 -9.01
C CYS A 459 2.05 32.35 -10.04
N SER A 460 1.21 32.08 -11.03
CA SER A 460 0.94 33.01 -12.12
C SER A 460 -0.56 33.22 -12.31
N VAL A 461 -0.92 34.46 -12.62
CA VAL A 461 -2.27 34.91 -13.02
C VAL A 461 -2.21 35.57 -14.40
N GLU A 462 -3.35 35.71 -15.06
CA GLU A 462 -3.44 36.43 -16.31
C GLU A 462 -4.02 37.84 -16.11
N TRP A 463 -3.28 38.84 -16.57
CA TRP A 463 -3.81 40.20 -16.74
C TRP A 463 -4.34 40.36 -18.17
N ARG A 464 -5.53 40.97 -18.31
CA ARG A 464 -6.23 41.18 -19.58
C ARG A 464 -6.57 42.65 -19.77
N SER A 465 -6.16 43.21 -20.90
CA SER A 465 -6.50 44.59 -21.25
C SER A 465 -8.02 44.77 -21.39
N SER A 466 -8.56 45.77 -20.70
CA SER A 466 -9.96 46.21 -20.77
C SER A 466 -10.08 47.55 -20.02
N ASN A 467 -11.30 48.06 -19.81
CA ASN A 467 -11.50 49.20 -18.91
C ASN A 467 -11.42 48.76 -17.43
N PRO A 468 -10.91 49.60 -16.52
CA PRO A 468 -10.43 50.98 -16.73
C PRO A 468 -9.06 51.06 -17.41
N ARG A 469 -8.79 52.19 -18.09
CA ARG A 469 -7.52 52.46 -18.78
C ARG A 469 -6.92 53.74 -18.19
N PRO A 470 -5.82 53.65 -17.42
CA PRO A 470 -5.21 54.80 -16.79
C PRO A 470 -4.82 55.87 -17.83
N SER A 471 -5.00 57.14 -17.47
CA SER A 471 -4.82 58.27 -18.41
C SER A 471 -3.38 58.46 -18.86
N ASN A 472 -2.42 58.06 -18.03
CA ASN A 472 -0.98 58.04 -18.34
C ASN A 472 -0.57 56.80 -19.17
N GLY A 473 -1.49 55.85 -19.41
CA GLY A 473 -1.23 54.58 -20.10
C GLY A 473 -0.42 53.57 -19.30
N ARG A 474 -0.11 53.84 -18.04
CA ARG A 474 0.66 52.96 -17.15
C ARG A 474 -0.30 52.25 -16.21
N VAL A 475 0.01 51.02 -15.83
CA VAL A 475 -0.86 50.20 -14.97
C VAL A 475 0.00 49.54 -13.92
N THR A 476 -0.22 49.91 -12.67
CA THR A 476 0.34 49.24 -11.50
C THR A 476 -0.46 47.97 -11.18
N ILE A 477 0.27 46.91 -10.87
CA ILE A 477 -0.23 45.65 -10.33
C ILE A 477 0.47 45.42 -9.00
N LEU A 478 -0.31 45.25 -7.94
CA LEU A 478 0.17 44.86 -6.62
C LEU A 478 -0.11 43.37 -6.41
N ALA A 479 0.89 42.63 -5.95
CA ALA A 479 0.71 41.28 -5.42
C ALA A 479 0.94 41.30 -3.90
N THR A 480 0.07 40.63 -3.15
CA THR A 480 0.21 40.48 -1.70
C THR A 480 0.03 39.02 -1.25
N MET A 481 0.70 38.66 -0.17
CA MET A 481 0.57 37.36 0.48
C MET A 481 0.70 37.52 1.99
N LEU A 482 0.07 36.64 2.76
CA LEU A 482 0.32 36.58 4.20
C LEU A 482 1.75 36.10 4.44
N GLY A 483 2.54 36.91 5.13
CA GLY A 483 3.94 36.63 5.40
C GLY A 483 4.42 37.30 6.68
N GLU A 484 5.73 37.45 6.77
CA GLU A 484 6.44 38.14 7.84
C GLU A 484 7.44 39.14 7.28
N GLU A 485 7.90 40.03 8.13
CA GLU A 485 9.02 40.89 7.81
C GLU A 485 10.32 40.10 7.65
N SER A 486 11.29 40.71 6.97
CA SER A 486 12.61 40.11 6.80
C SER A 486 13.58 40.62 7.84
N PHE A 487 14.58 39.81 8.19
CA PHE A 487 15.68 40.25 9.04
C PHE A 487 17.02 39.67 8.58
N VAL A 488 18.10 40.17 9.16
CA VAL A 488 19.44 39.62 8.95
C VAL A 488 19.84 38.90 10.23
N ASP A 489 19.77 37.57 10.20
CA ASP A 489 20.29 36.71 11.27
C ASP A 489 21.83 36.73 11.25
N SER A 490 22.42 37.53 12.14
CA SER A 490 23.86 37.64 12.27
C SER A 490 24.45 36.56 13.18
N THR A 491 23.62 35.87 13.97
CA THR A 491 24.05 34.85 14.92
C THR A 491 23.98 33.43 14.33
N GLY A 492 23.18 33.24 13.28
CA GLY A 492 22.97 31.99 12.57
C GLY A 492 22.09 30.99 13.32
N ASN A 493 21.26 31.46 14.27
CA ASN A 493 20.40 30.62 15.08
C ASN A 493 18.99 30.44 14.47
N GLY A 494 18.65 31.18 13.41
CA GLY A 494 17.36 31.17 12.72
C GLY A 494 16.27 32.00 13.39
N PHE A 495 16.61 32.83 14.38
CA PHE A 495 15.70 33.71 15.11
C PHE A 495 16.25 35.14 15.15
N LEU A 496 15.37 36.13 15.19
CA LEU A 496 15.73 37.52 15.43
C LEU A 496 16.17 37.70 16.90
N ASP A 497 17.39 38.16 17.13
CA ASP A 497 17.94 38.54 18.44
C ASP A 497 18.02 40.08 18.62
N ASP A 498 17.93 40.59 19.87
CA ASP A 498 17.99 42.05 20.17
C ASP A 498 19.26 42.73 19.64
N ALA A 499 20.39 42.02 19.60
CA ALA A 499 21.62 42.46 18.96
C ALA A 499 22.47 41.24 18.57
N PRO A 500 23.08 41.21 17.36
CA PRO A 500 23.32 42.32 16.45
C PRO A 500 22.30 42.45 15.30
N ASP A 501 21.19 41.73 15.36
CA ASP A 501 20.29 41.60 14.21
C ASP A 501 19.50 42.87 13.92
N LYS A 502 19.20 43.03 12.63
CA LYS A 502 18.39 44.11 12.07
C LYS A 502 17.28 43.50 11.24
N PHE A 503 16.10 44.07 11.34
CA PHE A 503 14.95 43.70 10.52
C PHE A 503 14.51 44.85 9.62
N THR A 504 13.73 44.51 8.60
CA THR A 504 13.13 45.42 7.64
C THR A 504 11.71 45.71 8.09
N ASP A 505 11.53 46.89 8.68
CA ASP A 505 10.24 47.40 9.14
C ASP A 505 9.39 47.92 7.97
N THR A 506 8.18 47.38 7.84
CA THR A 506 7.33 47.45 6.66
C THR A 506 5.93 47.96 7.03
N ALA A 507 5.56 49.12 6.49
CA ALA A 507 4.20 49.66 6.60
C ALA A 507 3.18 48.83 5.81
N GLU A 508 1.89 49.08 6.02
CA GLU A 508 0.83 48.42 5.27
C GLU A 508 0.95 48.57 3.76
N ALA A 509 0.48 47.54 3.06
CA ALA A 509 0.52 47.45 1.61
C ALA A 509 -0.56 48.35 0.98
N PHE A 510 -0.25 48.96 -0.17
CA PHE A 510 -1.21 49.72 -0.95
C PHE A 510 -0.86 49.66 -2.44
N LEU A 511 -1.88 49.84 -3.28
CA LEU A 511 -1.70 49.95 -4.73
C LEU A 511 -1.40 51.41 -5.07
N ASP A 512 -0.11 51.70 -5.29
CA ASP A 512 0.39 53.02 -5.69
C ASP A 512 0.09 53.31 -7.17
N LYS A 513 -0.93 54.13 -7.42
CA LYS A 513 -1.41 54.43 -8.78
C LYS A 513 -0.62 55.54 -9.47
N ASN A 514 0.01 56.42 -8.69
CA ASN A 514 0.75 57.56 -9.22
C ASN A 514 2.27 57.34 -9.20
N GLU A 515 2.72 56.19 -8.68
CA GLU A 515 4.09 55.69 -8.71
C GLU A 515 5.05 56.57 -7.89
N ASN A 516 4.56 57.19 -6.82
CA ASN A 516 5.34 58.12 -5.98
C ASN A 516 5.93 57.46 -4.70
N GLY A 517 5.53 56.24 -4.37
CA GLY A 517 5.96 55.47 -3.20
C GLY A 517 5.36 55.93 -1.86
N ILE A 518 4.30 56.73 -1.88
CA ILE A 518 3.61 57.31 -0.72
C ILE A 518 2.13 56.97 -0.84
N PHE A 519 1.51 56.58 0.28
CA PHE A 519 0.07 56.32 0.30
C PHE A 519 -0.72 57.63 0.19
N ASP A 520 -1.49 57.79 -0.88
CA ASP A 520 -2.38 58.93 -1.11
C ASP A 520 -3.86 58.56 -0.84
N GLU A 521 -4.38 59.02 0.30
CA GLU A 521 -5.77 58.73 0.72
C GLU A 521 -6.80 59.18 -0.32
N GLY A 522 -7.64 58.25 -0.76
CA GLY A 522 -8.69 58.49 -1.76
C GLY A 522 -8.22 58.36 -3.22
N GLU A 523 -6.92 58.22 -3.46
CA GLU A 523 -6.34 57.87 -4.76
C GLU A 523 -5.92 56.40 -4.79
N ASP A 524 -5.12 55.98 -3.81
CA ASP A 524 -4.59 54.62 -3.71
C ASP A 524 -5.57 53.63 -3.08
N GLU A 525 -5.36 52.34 -3.37
CA GLU A 525 -6.12 51.27 -2.75
C GLU A 525 -5.34 50.64 -1.60
N LEU A 526 -5.82 50.82 -0.37
CA LEU A 526 -5.25 50.24 0.84
C LEU A 526 -5.49 48.73 0.92
N LYS A 527 -4.44 47.98 1.31
CA LYS A 527 -4.54 46.59 1.77
C LYS A 527 -4.40 46.56 3.28
N ASP A 528 -5.51 46.93 3.92
CA ASP A 528 -5.68 47.06 5.36
C ASP A 528 -5.57 45.68 6.03
N PHE A 529 -4.49 45.46 6.77
CA PHE A 529 -4.17 44.17 7.38
C PHE A 529 -4.98 43.94 8.66
N ASN A 530 -5.17 44.98 9.47
CA ASN A 530 -5.80 44.88 10.78
C ASN A 530 -7.30 45.25 10.77
N GLN A 531 -7.83 45.66 9.62
CA GLN A 531 -9.22 46.05 9.36
C GLN A 531 -9.68 47.29 10.15
N ASN A 532 -8.79 48.23 10.44
CA ASN A 532 -9.12 49.47 11.14
C ASN A 532 -9.62 50.58 10.20
N GLY A 533 -9.46 50.43 8.89
CA GLY A 533 -9.84 51.38 7.85
C GLY A 533 -8.87 52.55 7.65
N GLU A 534 -7.69 52.53 8.26
CA GLU A 534 -6.63 53.55 8.16
C GLU A 534 -5.34 52.90 7.66
N TRP A 535 -4.49 53.65 6.95
CA TRP A 535 -3.17 53.12 6.58
C TRP A 535 -2.21 53.26 7.77
N ASP A 536 -1.67 52.13 8.22
CA ASP A 536 -0.68 52.12 9.29
C ASP A 536 0.76 52.19 8.74
N ASP A 537 1.51 53.18 9.26
CA ASP A 537 2.96 53.26 9.05
C ASP A 537 3.70 52.19 9.88
N LYS A 538 5.00 52.07 9.63
CA LYS A 538 5.96 51.23 10.35
C LYS A 538 5.83 51.32 11.88
N ASP A 539 5.75 50.18 12.56
CA ASP A 539 5.51 50.12 14.02
C ASP A 539 6.81 50.07 14.85
N GLY A 540 7.97 49.91 14.21
CA GLY A 540 9.26 49.78 14.88
C GLY A 540 9.50 48.42 15.52
N GLU A 541 8.63 47.45 15.27
CA GLU A 541 8.64 46.09 15.80
C GLU A 541 8.67 45.06 14.66
N TYR A 542 9.27 43.90 14.89
CA TYR A 542 9.32 42.81 13.94
C TYR A 542 8.00 42.05 13.94
N ASN A 543 7.28 42.08 12.81
CA ASN A 543 6.06 41.30 12.62
C ASN A 543 6.38 39.94 11.98
N GLY A 544 6.80 38.97 12.79
CA GLY A 544 7.08 37.60 12.32
C GLY A 544 7.13 36.56 13.43
N LEU A 545 7.11 35.27 13.04
CA LEU A 545 7.16 34.15 13.99
C LEU A 545 8.57 33.84 14.48
N LEU A 546 9.59 34.26 13.75
CA LEU A 546 11.00 33.99 14.06
C LEU A 546 11.59 34.88 15.16
N CYS A 547 10.83 35.15 16.22
CA CYS A 547 11.32 35.84 17.41
C CYS A 547 11.98 34.85 18.39
N SER A 548 13.21 35.14 18.82
CA SER A 548 13.86 34.43 19.91
C SER A 548 13.09 34.61 21.23
N THR A 549 12.99 33.56 22.05
CA THR A 549 12.41 33.64 23.41
C THR A 549 13.44 34.00 24.48
N VAL A 550 14.69 34.23 24.07
CA VAL A 550 15.83 34.50 24.94
C VAL A 550 16.44 35.81 24.46
N ASN A 551 16.07 36.93 25.11
CA ASN A 551 16.53 38.32 24.86
C ASN A 551 15.75 39.15 23.80
N ASN A 552 14.41 39.22 23.86
CA ASN A 552 13.61 39.92 22.82
C ASN A 552 12.61 40.95 23.36
N ASP A 553 12.91 41.60 24.48
CA ASP A 553 11.85 42.31 25.24
C ASP A 553 11.24 43.54 24.51
N ASN A 554 11.85 44.08 23.43
CA ASN A 554 11.35 45.32 22.80
C ASN A 554 11.34 45.37 21.26
N LYS A 555 11.74 44.32 20.53
CA LYS A 555 11.78 44.33 19.05
C LYS A 555 10.74 43.47 18.37
N CYS A 556 9.97 42.69 19.11
CA CYS A 556 9.07 41.68 18.54
C CYS A 556 7.62 42.07 18.73
N SER A 557 6.90 42.24 17.62
CA SER A 557 5.51 42.68 17.67
C SER A 557 4.59 41.61 18.25
N SER A 558 3.49 42.06 18.84
CA SER A 558 2.38 41.17 19.20
C SER A 558 1.65 40.65 17.94
N ASN A 559 1.68 41.41 16.85
CA ASN A 559 1.23 40.98 15.53
C ASN A 559 2.35 40.19 14.85
N LYS A 560 2.06 38.95 14.45
CA LYS A 560 3.07 38.00 13.95
C LYS A 560 3.15 37.87 12.44
N ASN A 561 2.33 38.65 11.73
CA ASN A 561 2.16 38.54 10.30
C ASN A 561 1.86 39.92 9.71
N ILE A 562 2.17 40.07 8.43
CA ILE A 562 1.83 41.22 7.59
C ILE A 562 1.40 40.73 6.20
N TYR A 563 0.96 41.66 5.35
CA TYR A 563 0.96 41.43 3.91
C TYR A 563 2.35 41.72 3.33
N VAL A 564 3.10 40.65 3.03
CA VAL A 564 4.28 40.80 2.17
C VAL A 564 3.82 41.16 0.76
N ARG A 565 4.58 42.02 0.09
CA ARG A 565 4.14 42.62 -1.18
C ARG A 565 5.27 42.85 -2.18
N ASP A 566 4.90 42.94 -3.44
CA ASP A 566 5.71 43.57 -4.49
C ASP A 566 4.75 44.15 -5.54
N ASP A 567 5.18 45.21 -6.20
CA ASP A 567 4.40 45.90 -7.23
C ASP A 567 5.15 45.94 -8.56
N LEU A 568 4.38 46.02 -9.64
CA LEU A 568 4.90 46.04 -10.99
C LEU A 568 4.09 47.00 -11.86
N VAL A 569 4.80 47.89 -12.55
CA VAL A 569 4.20 48.78 -13.54
C VAL A 569 4.37 48.22 -14.95
N MET A 570 3.27 48.09 -15.68
CA MET A 570 3.23 47.85 -17.13
C MET A 570 2.67 49.06 -17.88
N ILE A 571 2.75 49.02 -19.21
CA ILE A 571 2.30 50.08 -20.11
C ILE A 571 1.26 49.51 -21.07
N MET A 572 0.03 49.98 -20.96
CA MET A 572 -0.98 49.79 -21.99
C MET A 572 -0.58 50.57 -23.24
N SER A 573 0.21 49.97 -24.13
CA SER A 573 0.83 50.69 -25.24
C SER A 573 -0.09 50.77 -26.45
N GLY A 574 -0.09 51.94 -27.11
CA GLY A 574 -0.80 52.18 -28.35
C GLY A 574 0.12 52.33 -29.57
N PRO A 575 -0.42 52.33 -30.80
CA PRO A 575 0.37 52.65 -31.98
C PRO A 575 1.03 54.03 -31.83
N ALA A 576 2.19 54.20 -32.48
CA ALA A 576 2.88 55.49 -32.47
C ALA A 576 1.93 56.60 -32.92
N SER A 577 1.86 57.67 -32.13
CA SER A 577 1.15 58.90 -32.50
C SER A 577 2.09 60.11 -32.52
N ASN A 578 3.26 59.98 -31.89
CA ASN A 578 4.25 61.02 -31.81
C ASN A 578 5.58 60.50 -32.35
N ILE A 579 5.91 60.90 -33.57
CA ILE A 579 7.23 60.68 -34.19
C ILE A 579 7.89 62.05 -34.30
N LYS A 580 8.99 62.22 -33.59
CA LYS A 580 9.78 63.46 -33.56
C LYS A 580 11.18 63.20 -34.06
N LEU A 581 11.74 64.22 -34.67
CA LEU A 581 13.13 64.26 -35.08
C LEU A 581 13.74 65.45 -34.38
N SER A 582 14.86 65.24 -33.71
CA SER A 582 15.58 66.31 -33.02
C SER A 582 17.05 66.34 -33.42
N LYS A 583 17.62 67.55 -33.40
CA LYS A 583 19.04 67.81 -33.59
C LYS A 583 19.48 68.80 -32.52
N ASP A 584 20.61 68.51 -31.89
CA ASP A 584 21.18 69.34 -30.81
C ASP A 584 20.16 69.66 -29.69
N GLY A 585 19.31 68.68 -29.36
CA GLY A 585 18.30 68.77 -28.31
C GLY A 585 16.98 69.47 -28.69
N SER A 586 16.86 69.99 -29.92
CA SER A 586 15.65 70.69 -30.39
C SER A 586 14.91 69.91 -31.47
N GLU A 587 13.58 69.90 -31.43
CA GLU A 587 12.75 69.28 -32.49
C GLU A 587 12.93 70.04 -33.81
N VAL A 588 13.13 69.30 -34.90
CA VAL A 588 13.35 69.82 -36.25
C VAL A 588 12.36 69.21 -37.24
N THR A 589 12.00 69.97 -38.27
CA THR A 589 11.13 69.52 -39.37
C THR A 589 11.92 69.12 -40.62
N GLU A 590 13.21 69.42 -40.66
CA GLU A 590 14.16 69.08 -41.72
C GLU A 590 15.56 68.83 -41.14
N LEU A 591 16.38 68.06 -41.86
CA LEU A 591 17.80 67.87 -41.56
C LEU A 591 18.67 68.51 -42.64
N ASP A 592 19.85 68.96 -42.25
CA ASP A 592 20.85 69.51 -43.17
C ASP A 592 22.09 68.62 -43.20
N ALA A 593 22.27 67.91 -44.33
CA ALA A 593 23.40 67.05 -44.65
C ALA A 593 24.30 67.65 -45.75
N THR A 594 24.20 68.96 -46.02
CA THR A 594 25.00 69.64 -47.06
C THR A 594 26.51 69.58 -46.81
N SER A 595 26.93 69.44 -45.55
CA SER A 595 28.33 69.19 -45.16
C SER A 595 28.79 67.73 -45.36
N GLY A 596 27.98 66.89 -46.01
CA GLY A 596 28.26 65.47 -46.27
C GLY A 596 27.80 64.52 -45.17
N TYR A 597 27.41 65.02 -44.00
CA TYR A 597 26.99 64.20 -42.85
C TYR A 597 26.03 64.97 -41.93
N VAL A 598 25.05 64.27 -41.36
CA VAL A 598 24.19 64.78 -40.28
C VAL A 598 23.83 63.70 -39.27
N GLY A 599 23.97 64.03 -37.97
CA GLY A 599 23.43 63.26 -36.85
C GLY A 599 22.13 63.87 -36.33
N ALA A 600 21.20 63.03 -35.89
CA ALA A 600 19.92 63.39 -35.30
C ALA A 600 19.44 62.32 -34.31
N VAL A 601 18.34 62.59 -33.61
CA VAL A 601 17.66 61.63 -32.73
C VAL A 601 16.20 61.50 -33.15
N ILE A 602 15.73 60.27 -33.27
CA ILE A 602 14.32 59.94 -33.50
C ILE A 602 13.70 59.61 -32.16
N SER A 603 12.63 60.31 -31.80
CA SER A 603 11.85 60.03 -30.59
C SER A 603 10.46 59.55 -30.95
N ILE A 604 10.03 58.42 -30.35
CA ILE A 604 8.78 57.75 -30.68
C ILE A 604 8.00 57.47 -29.40
N ALA A 605 6.73 57.85 -29.40
CA ALA A 605 5.78 57.51 -28.34
C ALA A 605 4.37 57.30 -28.89
N ASP A 606 3.56 56.64 -28.09
CA ASP A 606 2.11 56.57 -28.27
C ASP A 606 1.40 57.87 -27.83
N ARG A 607 0.06 57.84 -27.79
CA ARG A 607 -0.75 59.03 -27.48
C ARG A 607 -0.67 59.49 -26.04
N ASN A 608 -0.26 58.61 -25.13
CA ASN A 608 -0.09 58.91 -23.71
C ASN A 608 1.37 59.28 -23.38
N GLY A 609 2.24 59.38 -24.40
CA GLY A 609 3.65 59.71 -24.22
C GLY A 609 4.50 58.52 -23.78
N GLN A 610 3.98 57.29 -23.90
CA GLN A 610 4.66 56.07 -23.46
C GLN A 610 5.30 55.32 -24.64
N PRO A 611 6.20 54.35 -24.37
CA PRO A 611 6.73 53.45 -25.38
C PRO A 611 5.61 52.79 -26.19
N VAL A 612 5.86 52.62 -27.50
CA VAL A 612 4.96 51.84 -28.36
C VAL A 612 5.07 50.34 -28.03
N PRO A 613 4.15 49.48 -28.51
CA PRO A 613 4.11 48.08 -28.10
C PRO A 613 5.40 47.33 -28.38
N VAL A 614 5.76 46.41 -27.49
CA VAL A 614 6.87 45.47 -27.70
C VAL A 614 6.75 44.79 -29.06
N GLY A 615 7.89 44.58 -29.72
CA GLY A 615 7.93 43.93 -31.04
C GLY A 615 7.55 44.83 -32.21
N SER A 616 7.09 46.07 -31.97
CA SER A 616 6.89 47.06 -33.05
C SER A 616 8.18 47.25 -33.84
N LYS A 617 8.05 47.36 -35.17
CA LYS A 617 9.16 47.56 -36.10
C LYS A 617 9.25 49.03 -36.50
N ILE A 618 10.39 49.65 -36.22
CA ILE A 618 10.72 51.01 -36.64
C ILE A 618 11.63 50.90 -37.86
N GLU A 619 11.09 51.23 -39.03
CA GLU A 619 11.78 51.19 -40.32
C GLU A 619 12.13 52.61 -40.75
N ILE A 620 13.41 52.84 -41.00
CA ILE A 620 13.97 54.13 -41.39
C ILE A 620 14.52 53.97 -42.81
N SER A 621 14.09 54.84 -43.72
CA SER A 621 14.50 54.76 -45.13
C SER A 621 14.73 56.14 -45.72
N MET A 622 15.64 56.21 -46.69
CA MET A 622 15.91 57.40 -47.49
C MET A 622 15.31 57.27 -48.89
N LYS A 623 14.69 58.34 -49.38
CA LYS A 623 14.19 58.45 -50.74
C LYS A 623 14.74 59.70 -51.40
N GLY A 624 15.27 59.58 -52.62
CA GLY A 624 15.77 60.72 -53.39
C GLY A 624 17.26 61.05 -53.22
N GLY A 625 17.99 60.29 -52.40
CA GLY A 625 19.45 60.33 -52.26
C GLY A 625 19.92 60.29 -50.80
N GLY A 626 21.23 60.10 -50.58
CA GLY A 626 21.84 59.87 -49.26
C GLY A 626 21.73 58.42 -48.78
N SER A 627 22.47 58.08 -47.72
CA SER A 627 22.47 56.74 -47.11
C SER A 627 22.29 56.84 -45.57
N ILE A 628 21.66 55.83 -44.97
CA ILE A 628 21.53 55.73 -43.51
C ILE A 628 22.73 54.93 -43.01
N LEU A 629 23.51 55.52 -42.09
CA LEU A 629 24.69 54.89 -41.49
C LEU A 629 24.37 54.18 -40.16
N SER A 630 23.28 54.57 -39.50
CA SER A 630 22.79 53.93 -38.27
C SER A 630 21.91 52.70 -38.58
N GLU A 631 21.47 51.99 -37.54
CA GLU A 631 20.48 50.93 -37.69
C GLU A 631 19.19 51.50 -38.30
N SER A 632 18.71 50.86 -39.37
CA SER A 632 17.55 51.32 -40.16
C SER A 632 16.29 50.49 -39.91
N SER A 633 16.37 49.44 -39.09
CA SER A 633 15.25 48.59 -38.72
C SER A 633 15.39 48.17 -37.26
N ILE A 634 14.64 48.79 -36.36
CA ILE A 634 14.73 48.57 -34.91
C ILE A 634 13.48 47.85 -34.42
N THR A 635 13.64 46.91 -33.50
CA THR A 635 12.53 46.24 -32.81
C THR A 635 12.39 46.80 -31.42
N VAL A 636 11.19 47.25 -31.07
CA VAL A 636 10.93 47.83 -29.74
C VAL A 636 11.01 46.74 -28.66
N PRO A 637 11.81 46.92 -27.60
CA PRO A 637 11.97 45.93 -26.55
C PRO A 637 10.78 45.92 -25.58
N SER A 638 10.74 44.91 -24.71
CA SER A 638 9.85 44.89 -23.54
C SER A 638 10.36 45.91 -22.52
N THR A 639 9.56 46.91 -22.16
CA THR A 639 9.97 47.97 -21.22
C THR A 639 8.77 48.64 -20.56
N ASN A 640 8.96 49.10 -19.32
CA ASN A 640 8.03 49.97 -18.60
C ASN A 640 8.61 51.38 -18.38
N TYR A 641 9.59 51.79 -19.19
CA TYR A 641 10.19 53.12 -19.13
C TYR A 641 9.13 54.22 -19.23
N ASN A 642 9.16 55.18 -18.29
CA ASN A 642 8.21 56.29 -18.28
C ASN A 642 8.64 57.38 -19.27
N GLY A 643 8.11 57.32 -20.48
CA GLY A 643 8.35 58.32 -21.51
C GLY A 643 8.63 57.75 -22.89
N LEU A 644 9.06 58.63 -23.79
CA LEU A 644 9.33 58.28 -25.19
C LEU A 644 10.63 57.49 -25.37
N LEU A 645 10.68 56.62 -26.38
CA LEU A 645 11.91 55.93 -26.77
C LEU A 645 12.69 56.76 -27.78
N SER A 646 14.00 56.86 -27.60
CA SER A 646 14.88 57.65 -28.47
C SER A 646 15.96 56.80 -29.13
N TYR A 647 16.20 57.06 -30.42
CA TYR A 647 17.14 56.31 -31.24
C TYR A 647 18.05 57.27 -32.01
N GLY A 648 19.37 57.02 -31.97
CA GLY A 648 20.34 57.79 -32.74
C GLY A 648 20.21 57.52 -34.24
N LEU A 649 20.28 58.58 -35.04
CA LEU A 649 20.22 58.54 -36.49
C LEU A 649 21.45 59.22 -37.08
N SER A 650 22.12 58.54 -38.01
CA SER A 650 23.23 59.09 -38.78
C SER A 650 22.95 58.95 -40.26
N ILE A 651 23.03 60.07 -41.00
CA ILE A 651 22.79 60.12 -42.44
C ILE A 651 24.05 60.66 -43.13
N GLU A 652 24.48 59.96 -44.18
CA GLU A 652 25.47 60.44 -45.14
C GLU A 652 24.78 61.19 -46.27
N GLY A 653 25.28 62.39 -46.57
CA GLY A 653 24.79 63.21 -47.67
C GLY A 653 25.25 62.67 -49.03
N ALA A 654 24.44 62.88 -50.08
CA ALA A 654 24.82 62.58 -51.46
C ALA A 654 24.53 63.77 -52.36
N GLU A 655 25.39 64.02 -53.35
CA GLU A 655 25.17 65.09 -54.33
C GLU A 655 23.92 64.83 -55.19
N LEU A 656 22.98 65.77 -55.15
CA LEU A 656 21.75 65.71 -55.93
C LEU A 656 21.82 66.63 -57.15
N ASP A 657 21.15 66.24 -58.24
CA ASP A 657 20.94 67.14 -59.38
C ASP A 657 20.00 68.30 -58.98
N ALA A 658 20.19 69.47 -59.58
CA ALA A 658 19.39 70.67 -59.28
C ALA A 658 17.87 70.40 -59.38
N GLY A 659 17.12 70.78 -58.35
CA GLY A 659 15.67 70.57 -58.26
C GLY A 659 15.23 69.20 -57.70
N LYS A 660 16.16 68.31 -57.35
CA LYS A 660 15.86 67.06 -56.62
C LYS A 660 15.87 67.28 -55.11
N GLN A 661 15.09 66.48 -54.38
CA GLN A 661 14.99 66.51 -52.92
C GLN A 661 15.18 65.10 -52.35
N ALA A 662 15.76 65.02 -51.16
CA ALA A 662 15.83 63.79 -50.38
C ALA A 662 14.87 63.85 -49.19
N PHE A 663 14.25 62.72 -48.88
CA PHE A 663 13.32 62.56 -47.77
C PHE A 663 13.74 61.39 -46.89
N LEU A 664 13.77 61.65 -45.60
CA LEU A 664 13.83 60.63 -44.56
C LEU A 664 12.41 60.18 -44.25
N SER A 665 12.15 58.87 -44.33
CA SER A 665 10.87 58.28 -43.97
C SER A 665 11.06 57.39 -42.76
N ILE A 666 10.33 57.68 -41.68
CA ILE A 666 10.27 56.86 -40.47
C ILE A 666 8.90 56.22 -40.42
N LYS A 667 8.86 54.90 -40.37
CA LYS A 667 7.65 54.10 -40.33
C LYS A 667 7.69 53.18 -39.12
N VAL A 668 6.62 53.19 -38.32
CA VAL A 668 6.45 52.32 -37.16
C VAL A 668 5.28 51.39 -37.45
N THR A 669 5.53 50.08 -37.39
CA THR A 669 4.52 49.03 -37.58
C THR A 669 4.34 48.26 -36.29
N THR A 670 3.15 48.28 -35.69
CA THR A 670 2.86 47.51 -34.48
C THR A 670 2.73 46.01 -34.76
N PRO A 671 2.75 45.13 -33.74
CA PRO A 671 2.51 43.70 -33.92
C PRO A 671 1.19 43.35 -34.60
N SER A 672 0.12 44.14 -34.38
CA SER A 672 -1.16 43.99 -35.09
C SER A 672 -1.16 44.52 -36.53
N GLY A 673 -0.08 45.15 -36.98
CA GLY A 673 0.07 45.68 -38.33
C GLY A 673 -0.40 47.13 -38.51
N ILE A 674 -0.66 47.87 -37.43
CA ILE A 674 -0.97 49.31 -37.54
C ILE A 674 0.30 50.05 -37.93
N ILE A 675 0.23 50.83 -39.01
CA ILE A 675 1.35 51.59 -39.55
C ILE A 675 1.13 53.08 -39.28
N THR A 676 2.08 53.69 -38.56
CA THR A 676 2.22 55.15 -38.48
C THR A 676 3.53 55.56 -39.15
N GLY A 677 3.55 56.66 -39.89
CA GLY A 677 4.79 57.15 -40.47
C GLY A 677 4.84 58.67 -40.57
N LYS A 678 6.07 59.19 -40.65
CA LYS A 678 6.35 60.61 -40.84
C LYS A 678 7.54 60.78 -41.78
N GLN A 679 7.47 61.79 -42.63
CA GLN A 679 8.52 62.14 -43.57
C GLN A 679 9.13 63.49 -43.22
N TYR A 680 10.44 63.59 -43.38
CA TYR A 680 11.23 64.78 -43.11
C TYR A 680 12.06 65.11 -44.35
N LEU A 681 12.17 66.40 -44.67
CA LEU A 681 13.06 66.87 -45.72
C LEU A 681 14.51 66.73 -45.25
N VAL A 682 15.40 66.26 -46.13
CA VAL A 682 16.84 66.26 -45.88
C VAL A 682 17.50 67.10 -46.96
N LYS A 683 18.07 68.24 -46.56
CA LYS A 683 18.88 69.09 -47.43
C LYS A 683 20.19 68.38 -47.73
N MET A 684 20.50 68.29 -49.01
CA MET A 684 21.65 67.57 -49.56
C MET A 684 22.52 68.53 -50.37
N PRO A 685 23.82 68.24 -50.54
CA PRO A 685 24.66 69.00 -51.46
C PRO A 685 24.09 68.91 -52.90
N ILE A 686 24.16 70.00 -53.66
CA ILE A 686 23.66 70.07 -55.04
C ILE A 686 24.86 70.11 -55.98
N LYS A 687 24.85 69.29 -57.04
CA LYS A 687 25.88 69.34 -58.09
C LYS A 687 25.92 70.73 -58.70
N VAL A 688 27.07 71.40 -58.57
CA VAL A 688 27.33 72.65 -59.31
C VAL A 688 27.56 72.25 -60.76
N ALA A 689 26.75 72.78 -61.69
CA ALA A 689 27.00 72.57 -63.11
C ALA A 689 28.39 73.12 -63.44
N GLU A 690 29.32 72.26 -63.86
CA GLU A 690 30.56 72.72 -64.48
C GLU A 690 30.17 73.60 -65.68
N SER A 691 30.41 74.90 -65.56
CA SER A 691 30.38 75.78 -66.72
C SER A 691 31.47 75.30 -67.67
N ALA A 692 31.08 74.69 -68.79
CA ALA A 692 32.01 74.39 -69.88
C ALA A 692 32.69 75.70 -70.31
N GLY A 693 33.97 75.81 -69.97
CA GLY A 693 34.89 76.87 -70.37
C GLY A 693 36.13 76.27 -70.97
#